data_AF-A0A6P8XDL5-F1
#
_entry.id   AF-A0A6P8XDL5-F1
#
_cell.length_a   1.000
_cell.length_b   1.000
_cell.length_c   1.000
_cell.angle_alpha   90.00
_cell.angle_beta   90.00
_cell.angle_gamma   90.00
#
_symmetry.space_group_name_H-M   'P 1'
#
loop_
_entity.id
_entity.type
_entity.pdbx_description
1 polymer ?
#
loop_
_entity_poly.entity_id
_entity_poly.type
_entity_poly.pdbx_seq_one_letter_code
_entity_poly.pdbx_strand_id
1 'polypeptide(L)'
;MTSDVESRQTKSNLPLGQEDAANCKVCDAPFKTLQECLAHELLKHTIKPQKKLRKCLDAVTKLFASEQTQSERRLLEALLVQSPPGQQLRAVLGFYAGNSAALAECFQEVRKNIQNQMQGKVKVYPFGSLVTGLALKDSDIDLYLESIHGNSNAISHSQLYKRTNSFLRRTGCFSDVITIRHARVPIIRCKHVASGLRLDISMSSPNSTHNSRFVAELLNRDVRLRELFLFLKIWAKKLMIISNVMTSYCLITLIIYQLQQQRHLPTIKELQSGIPVLDIGGINYAYSFERVPALPASLTTFDLVSGFFELYSHMDFEKKMLSPYLGHALDVEAAFTVPGNFPEYNAQVLAIETAMQERIEPFNIERCVCVQDPFELTRNVGQSISQTNLYYLNQCLAAANEACNDTKLKSTPPKFYDYLLFGLAEHLVEEHRLEHVLPAKQRKQMPKKEVKTVDAVADAVAVEAKADVASTTVAAKADEPSSKDDRKPTVTDNSCMPLMHVYTLTPTNNDLKTLKSDVLSKARKQTKSIYYLWVECYVDAIKDILSHIYALSMKELDANVPATDTNALPLNMTWQISTTLDTWSARNFQRSTRQSFFAQQLQQTVEFSKTRPQNPSYVVNMRGHLSLIIAEDYKELRLELQPMPGDALGLQRHSPLTKFFKSLKNMLCNYNFKEKVISFQYER
;
A
#
# COMPACT_ATOMS: atom_id res chain seq x y z
N MET A 1 93.61 -2.03 -6.74
CA MET A 1 92.78 -1.63 -7.89
C MET A 1 91.40 -1.32 -7.32
N THR A 2 91.10 -0.07 -6.91
CA THR A 2 90.45 0.98 -7.75
C THR A 2 89.28 0.39 -8.53
N SER A 3 88.02 0.65 -8.14
CA SER A 3 87.11 1.70 -8.66
C SER A 3 85.84 0.94 -9.08
N ASP A 4 84.58 1.35 -9.01
CA ASP A 4 83.90 2.59 -8.67
C ASP A 4 82.37 2.25 -8.66
N VAL A 5 81.58 2.95 -7.82
CA VAL A 5 80.32 3.67 -8.18
C VAL A 5 79.17 2.85 -8.84
N GLU A 6 77.90 2.77 -8.38
CA GLU A 6 76.99 3.86 -7.99
C GLU A 6 75.65 3.34 -7.42
N SER A 7 75.16 4.04 -6.38
CA SER A 7 73.77 4.37 -6.00
C SER A 7 72.61 3.32 -6.06
N ARG A 8 72.08 2.99 -4.88
CA ARG A 8 70.65 3.14 -4.53
C ARG A 8 70.46 2.99 -3.03
N GLN A 9 70.20 4.10 -2.33
CA GLN A 9 69.79 4.10 -0.92
C GLN A 9 68.59 5.02 -0.70
N THR A 10 67.60 4.43 -0.01
CA THR A 10 66.61 5.02 0.91
C THR A 10 65.37 5.74 0.39
N LYS A 11 64.22 5.25 0.87
CA LYS A 11 63.14 5.93 1.64
C LYS A 11 61.85 5.10 1.46
N SER A 12 60.94 4.89 2.41
CA SER A 12 60.77 5.17 3.84
C SER A 12 59.35 4.68 4.17
N ASN A 13 59.13 4.09 5.35
CA ASN A 13 57.81 3.75 5.87
C ASN A 13 56.84 4.96 5.90
N LEU A 14 55.58 4.76 5.52
CA LEU A 14 54.43 5.60 5.87
C LEU A 14 53.22 4.71 6.22
N PRO A 15 52.30 5.16 7.11
CA PRO A 15 51.32 4.30 7.78
C PRO A 15 50.06 4.03 6.95
N LEU A 16 49.38 2.93 7.31
CA LEU A 16 48.04 2.54 6.87
C LEU A 16 47.05 3.72 6.99
N GLY A 17 46.34 3.99 5.90
CA GLY A 17 45.42 5.11 5.75
C GLY A 17 44.28 5.09 6.77
N GLN A 18 44.00 6.27 7.33
CA GLN A 18 42.79 6.57 8.09
C GLN A 18 41.56 6.30 7.21
N GLU A 19 40.64 5.45 7.67
CA GLU A 19 39.28 5.40 7.16
C GLU A 19 38.60 6.73 7.55
N ASP A 20 38.33 7.59 6.56
CA ASP A 20 37.66 8.87 6.78
C ASP A 20 36.26 8.63 7.35
N ALA A 21 36.11 8.87 8.66
CA ALA A 21 34.81 8.98 9.30
C ALA A 21 34.00 10.07 8.60
N ALA A 22 32.85 9.71 8.03
CA ALA A 22 32.03 10.62 7.25
C ALA A 22 30.80 11.02 8.06
N ASN A 23 30.66 12.30 8.35
CA ASN A 23 29.45 12.84 8.95
C ASN A 23 28.41 13.16 7.88
N CYS A 24 27.15 12.87 8.16
CA CYS A 24 26.03 13.26 7.29
C CYS A 24 25.94 14.79 7.22
N LYS A 25 25.91 15.36 6.01
CA LYS A 25 25.87 16.81 5.82
C LYS A 25 24.53 17.45 6.20
N VAL A 26 23.51 16.65 6.50
CA VAL A 26 22.14 17.08 6.82
C VAL A 26 21.85 17.00 8.32
N CYS A 27 22.29 15.95 9.01
CA CYS A 27 22.01 15.74 10.44
C CYS A 27 23.25 15.51 11.31
N ASP A 28 24.45 15.60 10.73
CA ASP A 28 25.76 15.46 11.38
C ASP A 28 26.00 14.11 12.08
N ALA A 29 25.19 13.10 11.77
CA ALA A 29 25.38 11.74 12.28
C ALA A 29 26.70 11.14 11.75
N PRO A 30 27.55 10.55 12.60
CA PRO A 30 28.84 9.99 12.20
C PRO A 30 28.68 8.58 11.62
N PHE A 31 29.38 8.30 10.53
CA PHE A 31 29.43 6.98 9.90
C PHE A 31 30.86 6.53 9.66
N LYS A 32 31.09 5.21 9.72
CA LYS A 32 32.43 4.63 9.57
C LYS A 32 32.94 4.73 8.15
N THR A 33 32.02 4.75 7.17
CA THR A 33 32.36 4.92 5.76
C THR A 33 31.51 5.99 5.09
N LEU A 34 32.08 6.64 4.08
CA LEU A 34 31.33 7.57 3.21
C LEU A 34 30.14 6.88 2.52
N GLN A 35 30.24 5.58 2.25
CA GLN A 35 29.17 4.81 1.63
C GLN A 35 27.98 4.60 2.58
N GLU A 36 28.23 4.36 3.88
CA GLU A 36 27.19 4.35 4.92
C GLU A 36 26.56 5.72 5.13
N CYS A 37 27.38 6.78 5.16
CA CYS A 37 26.91 8.16 5.23
C CYS A 37 26.01 8.52 4.04
N LEU A 38 26.43 8.17 2.82
CA LEU A 38 25.64 8.40 1.60
C LEU A 38 24.39 7.51 1.55
N ALA A 39 24.44 6.27 2.04
CA ALA A 39 23.27 5.40 2.16
C ALA A 39 22.26 5.97 3.17
N HIS A 40 22.73 6.49 4.30
CA HIS A 40 21.93 7.23 5.27
C HIS A 40 21.32 8.49 4.62
N GLU A 41 22.12 9.31 3.93
CA GLU A 41 21.63 10.46 3.19
C GLU A 41 20.59 10.05 2.14
N LEU A 42 20.80 8.92 1.46
CA LEU A 42 19.87 8.43 0.46
C LEU A 42 18.54 7.95 1.08
N LEU A 43 18.61 7.16 2.14
CA LEU A 43 17.45 6.55 2.77
C LEU A 43 16.64 7.53 3.64
N LYS A 44 17.32 8.47 4.31
CA LYS A 44 16.70 9.43 5.22
C LYS A 44 16.51 10.82 4.60
N HIS A 45 17.33 11.23 3.62
CA HIS A 45 17.35 12.61 3.10
C HIS A 45 17.09 12.78 1.58
N THR A 46 17.29 11.75 0.71
CA THR A 46 17.19 11.96 -0.76
C THR A 46 15.82 11.75 -1.40
N ILE A 47 14.84 11.15 -0.72
CA ILE A 47 13.45 11.23 -1.21
C ILE A 47 12.93 12.55 -0.70
N LYS A 48 12.91 13.63 -1.51
CA LYS A 48 12.24 14.89 -1.11
C LYS A 48 10.79 14.55 -0.71
N PRO A 49 10.44 14.45 0.59
CA PRO A 49 9.13 13.95 1.01
C PRO A 49 8.03 14.85 0.44
N GLN A 50 8.35 16.14 0.30
CA GLN A 50 7.60 17.20 -0.34
C GLN A 50 7.06 16.86 -1.75
N LYS A 51 7.82 16.20 -2.63
CA LYS A 51 7.31 15.88 -3.99
C LYS A 51 6.22 14.80 -3.98
N LYS A 52 6.33 13.81 -3.09
CA LYS A 52 5.30 12.78 -2.95
C LYS A 52 4.13 13.26 -2.07
N LEU A 53 4.40 14.08 -1.05
CA LEU A 53 3.37 14.78 -0.29
C LEU A 53 2.51 15.62 -1.23
N ARG A 54 3.12 16.41 -2.11
CA ARG A 54 2.39 17.20 -3.11
C ARG A 54 1.49 16.33 -3.96
N LYS A 55 1.95 15.16 -4.44
CA LYS A 55 1.09 14.23 -5.18
C LYS A 55 -0.07 13.68 -4.34
N CYS A 56 0.17 13.40 -3.06
CA CYS A 56 -0.87 12.97 -2.12
C CYS A 56 -1.91 14.08 -1.93
N LEU A 57 -1.45 15.29 -1.60
CA LEU A 57 -2.28 16.48 -1.42
C LEU A 57 -3.05 16.84 -2.70
N ASP A 58 -2.41 16.78 -3.87
CA ASP A 58 -3.07 17.01 -5.17
C ASP A 58 -4.18 15.97 -5.42
N ALA A 59 -3.97 14.70 -5.04
CA ALA A 59 -4.98 13.65 -5.16
C ALA A 59 -6.15 13.85 -4.19
N VAL A 60 -5.87 14.21 -2.93
CA VAL A 60 -6.90 14.52 -1.92
C VAL A 60 -7.69 15.76 -2.34
N THR A 61 -7.01 16.80 -2.83
CA THR A 61 -7.66 18.04 -3.32
C THR A 61 -8.58 17.74 -4.50
N LYS A 62 -8.15 16.91 -5.45
CA LYS A 62 -9.01 16.47 -6.57
C LYS A 62 -10.22 15.68 -6.10
N LEU A 63 -10.05 14.83 -5.09
CA LEU A 63 -11.15 14.06 -4.50
C LEU A 63 -12.16 15.00 -3.82
N PHE A 64 -11.67 15.99 -3.07
CA PHE A 64 -12.51 16.98 -2.41
C PHE A 64 -13.19 17.93 -3.40
N ALA A 65 -12.57 18.22 -4.54
CA ALA A 65 -13.18 18.99 -5.62
C ALA A 65 -14.25 18.21 -6.42
N SER A 66 -14.39 16.89 -6.21
CA SER A 66 -15.41 16.11 -6.91
C SER A 66 -16.83 16.53 -6.49
N GLU A 67 -17.76 16.49 -7.43
CA GLU A 67 -19.16 16.86 -7.18
C GLU A 67 -19.80 16.03 -6.06
N GLN A 68 -19.45 14.75 -5.98
CA GLN A 68 -19.92 13.85 -4.94
C GLN A 68 -19.48 14.32 -3.54
N THR A 69 -18.19 14.62 -3.36
CA THR A 69 -17.68 15.10 -2.06
C THR A 69 -18.22 16.49 -1.71
N GLN A 70 -18.36 17.37 -2.69
CA GLN A 70 -18.93 18.71 -2.48
C GLN A 70 -20.42 18.66 -2.11
N SER A 71 -21.19 17.77 -2.75
CA SER A 71 -22.59 17.52 -2.38
C SER A 71 -22.69 16.99 -0.95
N GLU A 72 -21.84 16.03 -0.60
CA GLU A 72 -21.77 15.46 0.76
C GLU A 72 -21.40 16.52 1.82
N ARG A 73 -20.40 17.38 1.54
CA ARG A 73 -20.00 18.49 2.41
C ARG A 73 -21.17 19.45 2.66
N ARG A 74 -21.87 19.89 1.62
CA ARG A 74 -23.06 20.76 1.74
C ARG A 74 -24.18 20.15 2.58
N LEU A 75 -24.46 18.85 2.39
CA LEU A 75 -25.47 18.14 3.18
C LEU A 75 -25.07 18.06 4.65
N LEU A 76 -23.80 17.79 4.93
CA LEU A 76 -23.29 17.77 6.30
C LEU A 76 -23.34 19.17 6.93
N GLU A 77 -22.91 20.22 6.23
CA GLU A 77 -22.97 21.60 6.71
C GLU A 77 -24.40 22.01 7.07
N ALA A 78 -25.37 21.72 6.19
CA ALA A 78 -26.78 21.99 6.46
C ALA A 78 -27.27 21.25 7.71
N LEU A 79 -26.87 19.99 7.89
CA LEU A 79 -27.20 19.20 9.08
C LEU A 79 -26.57 19.80 10.35
N LEU A 80 -25.30 20.22 10.30
CA LEU A 80 -24.59 20.77 11.45
C LEU A 80 -25.16 22.11 11.90
N VAL A 81 -25.59 22.96 10.97
CA VAL A 81 -26.25 24.24 11.26
C VAL A 81 -27.61 24.03 11.93
N GLN A 82 -28.36 23.01 11.52
CA GLN A 82 -29.67 22.68 12.11
C GLN A 82 -29.56 21.92 13.45
N SER A 83 -28.39 21.39 13.76
CA SER A 83 -28.18 20.58 14.97
C SER A 83 -28.18 21.45 16.23
N PRO A 84 -28.82 21.02 17.34
CA PRO A 84 -28.77 21.75 18.61
C PRO A 84 -27.33 21.98 19.10
N PRO A 85 -27.05 23.06 19.85
CA PRO A 85 -25.75 23.30 20.45
C PRO A 85 -25.25 22.09 21.24
N GLY A 86 -24.01 21.65 20.98
CA GLY A 86 -23.40 20.49 21.62
C GLY A 86 -23.75 19.14 21.00
N GLN A 87 -24.64 19.09 20.00
CA GLN A 87 -25.01 17.84 19.30
C GLN A 87 -24.33 17.66 17.94
N GLN A 88 -23.49 18.60 17.52
CA GLN A 88 -22.83 18.58 16.21
C GLN A 88 -22.00 17.31 16.00
N LEU A 89 -21.25 16.85 17.01
CA LEU A 89 -20.52 15.58 16.92
C LEU A 89 -21.46 14.41 16.61
N ARG A 90 -22.55 14.27 17.36
CA ARG A 90 -23.52 13.19 17.15
C ARG A 90 -24.19 13.27 15.77
N ALA A 91 -24.42 14.48 15.26
CA ALA A 91 -24.91 14.69 13.91
C ALA A 91 -23.90 14.19 12.86
N VAL A 92 -22.60 14.49 13.00
CA VAL A 92 -21.54 13.91 12.16
C VAL A 92 -21.58 12.39 12.22
N LEU A 93 -21.60 11.82 13.44
CA LEU A 93 -21.59 10.37 13.63
C LEU A 93 -22.81 9.71 12.97
N GLY A 94 -24.01 10.25 13.19
CA GLY A 94 -25.25 9.76 12.58
C GLY A 94 -25.27 9.89 11.05
N PHE A 95 -24.63 10.92 10.50
CA PHE A 95 -24.51 11.11 9.06
C PHE A 95 -23.64 10.03 8.39
N TYR A 96 -22.60 9.53 9.07
CA TYR A 96 -21.64 8.58 8.48
C TYR A 96 -21.80 7.13 8.94
N ALA A 97 -22.38 6.91 10.12
CA ALA A 97 -22.56 5.58 10.68
C ALA A 97 -23.37 4.66 9.74
N GLY A 98 -22.94 3.42 9.64
CA GLY A 98 -23.67 2.37 8.96
C GLY A 98 -24.86 1.91 9.81
N ASN A 99 -25.93 1.47 9.15
CA ASN A 99 -27.08 0.87 9.84
C ASN A 99 -26.67 -0.49 10.42
N SER A 100 -26.40 -0.52 11.72
CA SER A 100 -25.92 -1.72 12.40
C SER A 100 -26.95 -2.86 12.38
N ALA A 101 -28.25 -2.54 12.43
CA ALA A 101 -29.31 -3.55 12.36
C ALA A 101 -29.36 -4.19 10.97
N ALA A 102 -29.37 -3.39 9.91
CA ALA A 102 -29.38 -3.90 8.54
C ALA A 102 -28.11 -4.73 8.22
N LEU A 103 -26.94 -4.31 8.72
CA LEU A 103 -25.71 -5.08 8.57
C LEU A 103 -25.76 -6.41 9.33
N ALA A 104 -26.34 -6.43 10.54
CA ALA A 104 -26.51 -7.65 11.33
C ALA A 104 -27.50 -8.62 10.66
N GLU A 105 -28.62 -8.13 10.14
CA GLU A 105 -29.59 -8.92 9.37
C GLU A 105 -28.95 -9.53 8.12
N CYS A 106 -28.24 -8.72 7.33
CA CYS A 106 -27.51 -9.21 6.17
C CYS A 106 -26.45 -10.25 6.56
N PHE A 107 -25.74 -10.05 7.67
CA PHE A 107 -24.80 -11.04 8.17
C PHE A 107 -25.49 -12.37 8.51
N GLN A 108 -26.66 -12.36 9.17
CA GLN A 108 -27.39 -13.60 9.47
C GLN A 108 -27.80 -14.36 8.20
N GLU A 109 -28.24 -13.64 7.17
CA GLU A 109 -28.57 -14.24 5.88
C GLU A 109 -27.34 -14.86 5.20
N VAL A 110 -26.25 -14.10 5.09
CA VAL A 110 -24.99 -14.57 4.50
C VAL A 110 -24.44 -15.78 5.27
N ARG A 111 -24.45 -15.71 6.60
CA ARG A 111 -24.04 -16.81 7.49
C ARG A 111 -24.85 -18.07 7.19
N LYS A 112 -26.18 -17.98 7.16
CA LYS A 112 -27.07 -19.10 6.87
C LYS A 112 -26.78 -19.70 5.50
N ASN A 113 -26.62 -18.85 4.47
CA ASN A 113 -26.30 -19.30 3.12
C ASN A 113 -24.98 -20.07 3.06
N ILE A 114 -23.91 -19.51 3.63
CA ILE A 114 -22.59 -20.16 3.65
C ILE A 114 -22.64 -21.48 4.42
N GLN A 115 -23.23 -21.49 5.62
CA GLN A 115 -23.29 -22.70 6.45
C GLN A 115 -24.13 -23.81 5.79
N ASN A 116 -25.26 -23.47 5.16
CA ASN A 116 -26.10 -24.44 4.46
C ASN A 116 -25.39 -25.04 3.24
N GLN A 117 -24.76 -24.21 2.41
CA GLN A 117 -24.03 -24.65 1.21
C GLN A 117 -22.81 -25.52 1.57
N MET A 118 -22.19 -25.25 2.72
CA MET A 118 -21.10 -26.04 3.26
C MET A 118 -21.57 -27.21 4.14
N GLN A 119 -22.87 -27.55 4.09
CA GLN A 119 -23.49 -28.69 4.79
C GLN A 119 -23.22 -28.69 6.30
N GLY A 120 -23.19 -27.50 6.92
CA GLY A 120 -22.89 -27.35 8.34
C GLY A 120 -21.45 -27.68 8.73
N LYS A 121 -20.54 -27.91 7.78
CA LYS A 121 -19.13 -28.27 8.05
C LYS A 121 -18.25 -27.07 8.43
N VAL A 122 -18.82 -25.88 8.44
CA VAL A 122 -18.12 -24.64 8.79
C VAL A 122 -18.96 -23.82 9.75
N LYS A 123 -18.29 -23.11 10.66
CA LYS A 123 -18.86 -21.99 11.41
C LYS A 123 -18.39 -20.69 10.78
N VAL A 124 -19.28 -19.71 10.72
CA VAL A 124 -19.01 -18.39 10.18
C VAL A 124 -19.13 -17.39 11.32
N TYR A 125 -18.05 -16.66 11.57
CA TYR A 125 -17.98 -15.63 12.60
C TYR A 125 -17.77 -14.27 11.95
N PRO A 126 -18.52 -13.23 12.36
CA PRO A 126 -18.22 -11.89 11.93
C PRO A 126 -17.02 -11.36 12.71
N PHE A 127 -16.26 -10.46 12.12
CA PHE A 127 -15.30 -9.63 12.85
C PHE A 127 -15.28 -8.20 12.29
N GLY A 128 -14.36 -7.37 12.76
CA GLY A 128 -14.11 -6.05 12.22
C GLY A 128 -15.22 -5.04 12.53
N SER A 129 -15.56 -4.21 11.54
CA SER A 129 -16.42 -3.03 11.75
C SER A 129 -17.84 -3.37 12.16
N LEU A 130 -18.36 -4.53 11.74
CA LEU A 130 -19.67 -5.02 12.14
C LEU A 130 -19.73 -5.33 13.64
N VAL A 131 -18.78 -6.12 14.13
CA VAL A 131 -18.73 -6.56 15.54
C VAL A 131 -18.41 -5.41 16.48
N THR A 132 -17.49 -4.54 16.09
CA THR A 132 -17.07 -3.39 16.92
C THR A 132 -18.12 -2.27 16.98
N GLY A 133 -19.17 -2.30 16.15
CA GLY A 133 -20.15 -1.21 16.06
C GLY A 133 -19.60 0.07 15.43
N LEU A 134 -18.45 -0.03 14.73
CA LEU A 134 -17.75 1.06 14.05
C LEU A 134 -17.97 1.05 12.53
N ALA A 135 -18.98 0.34 12.04
CA ALA A 135 -19.31 0.32 10.62
C ALA A 135 -19.77 1.70 10.14
N LEU A 136 -19.23 2.13 9.00
CA LEU A 136 -19.69 3.26 8.19
C LEU A 136 -20.63 2.75 7.09
N LYS A 137 -21.39 3.64 6.45
CA LYS A 137 -22.38 3.30 5.40
C LYS A 137 -21.85 2.43 4.26
N ASP A 138 -20.56 2.54 3.96
CA ASP A 138 -19.86 1.84 2.89
C ASP A 138 -18.88 0.76 3.41
N SER A 139 -19.02 0.32 4.66
CA SER A 139 -18.15 -0.71 5.24
C SER A 139 -18.47 -2.10 4.71
N ASP A 140 -17.41 -2.87 4.48
CA ASP A 140 -17.48 -4.29 4.14
C ASP A 140 -17.87 -5.12 5.38
N ILE A 141 -18.39 -6.33 5.15
CA ILE A 141 -18.59 -7.33 6.21
C ILE A 141 -17.41 -8.31 6.19
N ASP A 142 -16.64 -8.31 7.28
CA ASP A 142 -15.51 -9.21 7.47
C ASP A 142 -15.95 -10.53 8.12
N LEU A 143 -15.60 -11.66 7.51
CA LEU A 143 -16.03 -13.00 7.92
C LEU A 143 -14.85 -13.94 8.14
N TYR A 144 -14.84 -14.64 9.26
CA TYR A 144 -13.92 -15.75 9.53
C TYR A 144 -14.67 -17.08 9.40
N LEU A 145 -14.11 -17.99 8.61
CA LEU A 145 -14.64 -19.35 8.40
C LEU A 145 -13.77 -20.35 9.15
N GLU A 146 -14.37 -21.01 10.12
CA GLU A 146 -13.78 -22.09 10.91
C GLU A 146 -14.32 -23.43 10.41
N SER A 147 -13.44 -24.40 10.16
CA SER A 147 -13.88 -25.77 9.85
C SER A 147 -14.38 -26.46 11.13
N ILE A 148 -15.55 -27.08 11.09
CA ILE A 148 -16.02 -27.93 12.18
C ILE A 148 -15.37 -29.31 12.04
N HIS A 149 -14.58 -29.70 13.03
CA HIS A 149 -14.00 -31.04 13.11
C HIS A 149 -15.06 -32.05 13.58
N GLY A 150 -15.64 -32.80 12.65
CA GLY A 150 -16.23 -34.10 12.96
C GLY A 150 -15.13 -35.16 12.92
N ASN A 151 -15.18 -36.15 13.82
CA ASN A 151 -14.20 -37.23 13.93
C ASN A 151 -13.66 -37.67 12.55
N SER A 152 -12.32 -37.63 12.42
CA SER A 152 -11.49 -38.31 11.41
C SER A 152 -11.12 -37.61 10.09
N ASN A 153 -11.61 -36.43 9.72
CA ASN A 153 -11.14 -35.75 8.47
C ASN A 153 -11.17 -34.22 8.56
N ALA A 154 -10.17 -33.61 9.20
CA ALA A 154 -9.99 -32.16 9.17
C ALA A 154 -9.73 -31.68 7.73
N ILE A 155 -10.61 -30.82 7.21
CA ILE A 155 -10.40 -30.18 5.91
C ILE A 155 -9.24 -29.20 6.06
N SER A 156 -8.18 -29.37 5.25
CA SER A 156 -7.04 -28.44 5.32
C SER A 156 -7.48 -27.02 4.93
N HIS A 157 -6.82 -25.98 5.46
CA HIS A 157 -7.13 -24.57 5.11
C HIS A 157 -7.16 -24.34 3.59
N SER A 158 -6.26 -25.00 2.85
CA SER A 158 -6.22 -24.96 1.38
C SER A 158 -7.45 -25.58 0.74
N GLN A 159 -7.93 -26.71 1.26
CA GLN A 159 -9.16 -27.35 0.78
C GLN A 159 -10.41 -26.52 1.13
N LEU A 160 -10.49 -25.97 2.35
CA LEU A 160 -11.58 -25.09 2.76
C LEU A 160 -11.64 -23.86 1.86
N TYR A 161 -10.48 -23.25 1.57
CA TYR A 161 -10.36 -22.13 0.65
C TYR A 161 -10.83 -22.46 -0.77
N LYS A 162 -10.38 -23.59 -1.34
CA LYS A 162 -10.80 -24.04 -2.67
C LYS A 162 -12.30 -24.30 -2.76
N ARG A 163 -12.88 -24.96 -1.74
CA ARG A 163 -14.33 -25.21 -1.65
C ARG A 163 -15.10 -23.90 -1.53
N THR A 164 -14.65 -23.00 -0.66
CA THR A 164 -15.27 -21.68 -0.47
C THR A 164 -15.28 -20.88 -1.78
N ASN A 165 -14.12 -20.74 -2.43
CA ASN A 165 -14.01 -20.05 -3.73
C ASN A 165 -14.87 -20.69 -4.83
N SER A 166 -14.99 -22.02 -4.82
CA SER A 166 -15.80 -22.74 -5.83
C SER A 166 -17.29 -22.51 -5.62
N PHE A 167 -17.79 -22.54 -4.37
CA PHE A 167 -19.21 -22.30 -4.13
C PHE A 167 -19.57 -20.84 -4.41
N LEU A 168 -18.77 -19.87 -3.93
CA LEU A 168 -19.05 -18.44 -4.11
C LEU A 168 -19.22 -18.06 -5.59
N ARG A 169 -18.52 -18.76 -6.50
CA ARG A 169 -18.61 -18.55 -7.95
C ARG A 169 -19.76 -19.28 -8.63
N ARG A 170 -20.31 -20.32 -8.01
CA ARG A 170 -21.38 -21.16 -8.57
C ARG A 170 -22.76 -20.71 -8.09
N THR A 171 -22.84 -20.20 -6.86
CA THR A 171 -24.08 -19.71 -6.28
C THR A 171 -24.44 -18.36 -6.90
N GLY A 172 -25.69 -18.18 -7.31
CA GLY A 172 -26.21 -16.89 -7.77
C GLY A 172 -26.35 -15.83 -6.66
N CYS A 173 -26.08 -16.19 -5.39
CA CYS A 173 -26.16 -15.28 -4.24
C CYS A 173 -24.96 -14.33 -4.13
N PHE A 174 -23.85 -14.60 -4.83
CA PHE A 174 -22.63 -13.79 -4.75
C PHE A 174 -22.12 -13.41 -6.14
N SER A 175 -21.63 -12.18 -6.28
CA SER A 175 -20.96 -11.65 -7.47
C SER A 175 -19.55 -11.17 -7.13
N ASP A 176 -18.81 -10.74 -8.16
CA ASP A 176 -17.51 -10.05 -8.01
C ASP A 176 -16.48 -10.80 -7.17
N VAL A 177 -16.44 -12.13 -7.32
CA VAL A 177 -15.55 -12.98 -6.51
C VAL A 177 -14.09 -12.80 -6.93
N ILE A 178 -13.29 -12.19 -6.04
CA ILE A 178 -11.87 -11.90 -6.20
C ILE A 178 -11.07 -12.63 -5.13
N THR A 179 -10.03 -13.35 -5.54
CA THR A 179 -9.15 -14.07 -4.62
C THR A 179 -7.85 -13.31 -4.38
N ILE A 180 -7.55 -12.95 -3.14
CA ILE A 180 -6.32 -12.28 -2.72
C ILE A 180 -5.42 -13.33 -2.05
N ARG A 181 -4.55 -13.96 -2.85
CA ARG A 181 -3.71 -15.11 -2.41
C ARG A 181 -2.37 -14.70 -1.80
N HIS A 182 -1.93 -13.46 -2.00
CA HIS A 182 -0.61 -12.97 -1.61
C HIS A 182 -0.58 -12.24 -0.25
N ALA A 183 -1.71 -12.18 0.45
CA ALA A 183 -1.75 -11.67 1.82
C ALA A 183 -1.32 -12.77 2.82
N ARG A 184 -0.79 -12.37 3.99
CA ARG A 184 -0.42 -13.28 5.10
C ARG A 184 -1.56 -14.24 5.49
N VAL A 185 -2.80 -13.81 5.25
CA VAL A 185 -4.06 -14.56 5.36
C VAL A 185 -4.74 -14.50 4.00
N PRO A 186 -4.92 -15.61 3.25
CA PRO A 186 -5.68 -15.58 2.00
C PRO A 186 -7.13 -15.12 2.24
N ILE A 187 -7.53 -14.07 1.52
CA ILE A 187 -8.87 -13.48 1.62
C ILE A 187 -9.62 -13.71 0.30
N ILE A 188 -10.90 -14.07 0.39
CA ILE A 188 -11.81 -14.05 -0.74
C ILE A 188 -12.74 -12.86 -0.57
N ARG A 189 -12.66 -11.92 -1.52
CA ARG A 189 -13.62 -10.81 -1.61
C ARG A 189 -14.76 -11.19 -2.52
N CYS A 190 -15.98 -10.83 -2.16
CA CYS A 190 -17.15 -10.97 -3.03
C CYS A 190 -18.22 -9.96 -2.65
N LYS A 191 -19.29 -9.88 -3.43
CA LYS A 191 -20.45 -9.04 -3.16
C LYS A 191 -21.67 -9.92 -2.99
N HIS A 192 -22.44 -9.73 -1.91
CA HIS A 192 -23.72 -10.38 -1.73
C HIS A 192 -24.75 -9.71 -2.64
N VAL A 193 -25.39 -10.49 -3.51
CA VAL A 193 -26.25 -9.95 -4.58
C VAL A 193 -27.49 -9.28 -4.02
N ALA A 194 -28.15 -9.89 -3.02
CA ALA A 194 -29.42 -9.38 -2.49
C ALA A 194 -29.27 -8.04 -1.74
N SER A 195 -28.22 -7.90 -0.93
CA SER A 195 -27.98 -6.68 -0.14
C SER A 195 -27.07 -5.67 -0.84
N GLY A 196 -26.33 -6.09 -1.86
CA GLY A 196 -25.30 -5.27 -2.51
C GLY A 196 -24.04 -5.05 -1.68
N LEU A 197 -23.93 -5.64 -0.49
CA LEU A 197 -22.79 -5.44 0.41
C LEU A 197 -21.58 -6.29 0.01
N ARG A 198 -20.39 -5.74 0.23
CA ARG A 198 -19.11 -6.44 0.01
C ARG A 198 -18.75 -7.27 1.24
N LEU A 199 -18.12 -8.42 0.99
CA LEU A 199 -17.71 -9.38 1.99
C LEU A 199 -16.23 -9.69 1.83
N ASP A 200 -15.47 -9.65 2.92
CA ASP A 200 -14.08 -10.09 3.00
C ASP A 200 -14.00 -11.37 3.85
N ILE A 201 -13.75 -12.51 3.19
CA ILE A 201 -13.79 -13.84 3.81
C ILE A 201 -12.37 -14.35 4.08
N SER A 202 -12.03 -14.53 5.36
CA SER A 202 -10.78 -15.08 5.88
C SER A 202 -10.95 -16.49 6.43
N MET A 203 -9.91 -17.32 6.33
CA MET A 203 -9.91 -18.71 6.81
C MET A 203 -8.68 -19.08 7.64
N SER A 204 -7.76 -18.14 7.89
CA SER A 204 -6.41 -18.50 8.38
C SER A 204 -6.24 -18.34 9.88
N SER A 205 -6.96 -17.41 10.53
CA SER A 205 -6.78 -17.17 11.96
C SER A 205 -8.00 -16.53 12.62
N PRO A 206 -8.37 -16.98 13.83
CA PRO A 206 -9.42 -16.37 14.65
C PRO A 206 -8.93 -15.10 15.39
N ASN A 207 -7.67 -14.70 15.27
CA ASN A 207 -7.12 -13.53 15.99
C ASN A 207 -7.99 -12.28 15.79
N SER A 208 -8.47 -12.06 14.56
CA SER A 208 -9.35 -10.94 14.24
C SER A 208 -10.68 -10.97 14.99
N THR A 209 -11.24 -12.14 15.32
CA THR A 209 -12.48 -12.25 16.10
C THR A 209 -12.23 -11.87 17.56
N HIS A 210 -11.11 -12.28 18.15
CA HIS A 210 -10.75 -11.92 19.52
C HIS A 210 -10.48 -10.42 19.66
N ASN A 211 -9.68 -9.84 18.75
CA ASN A 211 -9.40 -8.40 18.76
C ASN A 211 -10.68 -7.57 18.58
N SER A 212 -11.58 -8.00 17.68
CA SER A 212 -12.86 -7.31 17.46
C SER A 212 -13.77 -7.41 18.68
N ARG A 213 -13.77 -8.55 19.39
CA ARG A 213 -14.51 -8.73 20.63
C ARG A 213 -14.00 -7.82 21.74
N PHE A 214 -12.68 -7.78 21.95
CA PHE A 214 -12.05 -6.85 22.92
C PHE A 214 -12.48 -5.41 22.67
N VAL A 215 -12.38 -4.95 21.42
CA VAL A 215 -12.79 -3.58 21.05
C VAL A 215 -14.29 -3.39 21.27
N ALA A 216 -15.15 -4.33 20.86
CA ALA A 216 -16.59 -4.21 21.06
C ALA A 216 -16.95 -4.10 22.55
N GLU A 217 -16.37 -4.95 23.40
CA GLU A 217 -16.58 -4.91 24.85
C GLU A 217 -16.06 -3.62 25.47
N LEU A 218 -14.90 -3.11 25.03
CA LEU A 218 -14.36 -1.80 25.45
C LEU A 218 -15.32 -0.66 25.10
N LEU A 219 -15.80 -0.60 23.85
CA LEU A 219 -16.68 0.47 23.39
C LEU A 219 -18.07 0.44 24.03
N ASN A 220 -18.53 -0.71 24.50
CA ASN A 220 -19.79 -0.85 25.22
C ASN A 220 -19.74 -0.32 26.67
N ARG A 221 -18.55 -0.01 27.20
CA ARG A 221 -18.41 0.51 28.57
C ARG A 221 -18.83 1.97 28.71
N ASP A 222 -18.61 2.78 27.68
CA ASP A 222 -18.93 4.21 27.71
C ASP A 222 -19.20 4.74 26.29
N VAL A 223 -20.30 5.46 26.11
CA VAL A 223 -20.71 6.02 24.81
C VAL A 223 -19.64 6.93 24.21
N ARG A 224 -18.88 7.65 25.03
CA ARG A 224 -17.81 8.58 24.59
C ARG A 224 -16.67 7.84 23.89
N LEU A 225 -16.40 6.59 24.29
CA LEU A 225 -15.40 5.75 23.60
C LEU A 225 -15.88 5.41 22.18
N ARG A 226 -17.15 5.02 22.03
CA ARG A 226 -17.71 4.75 20.70
C ARG A 226 -17.70 6.00 19.83
N GLU A 227 -18.08 7.15 20.38
CA GLU A 227 -18.06 8.44 19.68
C GLU A 227 -16.62 8.81 19.24
N LEU A 228 -15.62 8.67 20.13
CA LEU A 228 -14.19 8.87 19.85
C LEU A 228 -13.71 8.00 18.67
N PHE A 229 -13.89 6.68 18.78
CA PHE A 229 -13.38 5.74 17.78
C PHE A 229 -14.04 5.96 16.43
N LEU A 230 -15.36 6.21 16.42
CA LEU A 230 -16.10 6.42 15.19
C LEU A 230 -15.74 7.76 14.54
N PHE A 231 -15.59 8.83 15.32
CA PHE A 231 -15.18 10.13 14.81
C PHE A 231 -13.78 10.08 14.18
N LEU A 232 -12.79 9.55 14.90
CA LEU A 232 -11.43 9.44 14.37
C LEU A 232 -11.36 8.53 13.14
N LYS A 233 -12.18 7.48 13.06
CA LYS A 233 -12.31 6.66 11.85
C LYS A 233 -12.88 7.46 10.67
N ILE A 234 -13.89 8.30 10.89
CA ILE A 234 -14.47 9.17 9.85
C ILE A 234 -13.43 10.19 9.39
N TRP A 235 -12.79 10.89 10.32
CA TRP A 235 -11.71 11.84 10.06
C TRP A 235 -10.61 11.21 9.21
N ALA A 236 -10.08 10.06 9.65
CA ALA A 236 -9.01 9.37 8.95
C ALA A 236 -9.45 8.84 7.57
N LYS A 237 -10.72 8.44 7.40
CA LYS A 237 -11.23 8.02 6.09
C LYS A 237 -11.40 9.19 5.14
N LYS A 238 -11.89 10.34 5.61
CA LYS A 238 -12.05 11.55 4.78
C LYS A 238 -10.72 12.11 4.29
N LEU A 239 -9.70 12.07 5.15
CA LEU A 239 -8.34 12.45 4.78
C LEU A 239 -7.57 11.32 4.07
N MET A 240 -8.22 10.22 3.67
CA MET A 240 -7.57 9.09 2.99
C MET A 240 -6.40 8.46 3.78
N ILE A 241 -6.33 8.71 5.10
CA ILE A 241 -5.38 8.07 6.00
C ILE A 241 -5.72 6.58 6.11
N ILE A 242 -7.00 6.27 6.33
CA ILE A 242 -7.51 4.91 6.14
C ILE A 242 -7.62 4.66 4.64
N SER A 243 -6.99 3.57 4.17
CA SER A 243 -6.84 3.10 2.77
C SER A 243 -5.46 3.34 2.18
N ASN A 244 -4.86 4.52 2.37
CA ASN A 244 -3.58 4.85 1.73
C ASN A 244 -2.41 4.88 2.72
N VAL A 245 -2.63 5.27 3.98
CA VAL A 245 -1.59 5.37 5.01
C VAL A 245 -1.58 4.12 5.88
N MET A 246 -2.70 3.84 6.53
CA MET A 246 -2.84 2.75 7.51
C MET A 246 -4.17 2.01 7.38
N THR A 247 -4.27 0.87 8.07
CA THR A 247 -5.53 0.13 8.21
C THR A 247 -6.40 0.75 9.30
N SER A 248 -7.71 0.53 9.26
CA SER A 248 -8.60 0.94 10.36
C SER A 248 -8.22 0.30 11.69
N TYR A 249 -7.70 -0.93 11.67
CA TYR A 249 -7.24 -1.60 12.88
C TYR A 249 -6.00 -0.93 13.48
N CYS A 250 -5.04 -0.49 12.66
CA CYS A 250 -3.91 0.30 13.15
C CYS A 250 -4.37 1.58 13.86
N LEU A 251 -5.35 2.30 13.32
CA LEU A 251 -5.92 3.47 13.98
C LEU A 251 -6.56 3.12 15.32
N ILE A 252 -7.36 2.04 15.37
CA ILE A 252 -7.97 1.53 16.61
C ILE A 252 -6.90 1.23 17.66
N THR A 253 -5.78 0.60 17.27
CA THR A 253 -4.65 0.31 18.17
C THR A 253 -4.00 1.60 18.70
N LEU A 254 -3.85 2.63 17.86
CA LEU A 254 -3.36 3.94 18.30
C LEU A 254 -4.33 4.59 19.31
N ILE A 255 -5.64 4.52 19.09
CA ILE A 255 -6.62 5.06 20.04
C ILE A 255 -6.56 4.32 21.39
N ILE A 256 -6.42 2.98 21.36
CA ILE A 256 -6.22 2.18 22.58
C ILE A 256 -4.97 2.65 23.33
N TYR A 257 -3.85 2.82 22.62
CA TYR A 257 -2.60 3.31 23.20
C TYR A 257 -2.75 4.71 23.81
N GLN A 258 -3.47 5.63 23.16
CA GLN A 258 -3.75 6.96 23.70
C GLN A 258 -4.53 6.87 25.03
N LEU A 259 -5.59 6.06 25.08
CA LEU A 259 -6.37 5.88 26.31
C LEU A 259 -5.50 5.34 27.46
N GLN A 260 -4.49 4.52 27.15
CA GLN A 260 -3.51 4.04 28.12
C GLN A 260 -2.56 5.15 28.59
N GLN A 261 -2.05 5.98 27.68
CA GLN A 261 -1.22 7.13 28.05
C GLN A 261 -1.97 8.11 28.97
N GLN A 262 -3.27 8.27 28.75
CA GLN A 262 -4.14 9.13 29.55
C GLN A 262 -4.69 8.44 30.81
N ARG A 263 -4.28 7.18 31.09
CA ARG A 263 -4.72 6.37 32.24
C ARG A 263 -6.24 6.12 32.29
N HIS A 264 -6.90 6.18 31.14
CA HIS A 264 -8.31 5.84 30.98
C HIS A 264 -8.52 4.34 30.68
N LEU A 265 -7.46 3.64 30.29
CA LEU A 265 -7.45 2.20 30.05
C LEU A 265 -6.15 1.62 30.62
N PRO A 266 -6.19 0.55 31.42
CA PRO A 266 -4.98 -0.19 31.80
C PRO A 266 -4.26 -0.80 30.59
N THR A 267 -3.01 -1.16 30.78
CA THR A 267 -2.21 -1.89 29.78
C THR A 267 -2.84 -3.26 29.50
N ILE A 268 -2.63 -3.84 28.32
CA ILE A 268 -3.18 -5.20 28.08
C ILE A 268 -2.61 -6.17 29.11
N LYS A 269 -1.31 -6.08 29.40
CA LYS A 269 -0.64 -6.90 30.43
C LYS A 269 -1.35 -6.84 31.78
N GLU A 270 -1.77 -5.66 32.22
CA GLU A 270 -2.56 -5.51 33.46
C GLU A 270 -3.95 -6.12 33.35
N LEU A 271 -4.61 -5.97 32.20
CA LEU A 271 -5.92 -6.60 31.95
C LEU A 271 -5.85 -8.13 31.95
N GLN A 272 -4.69 -8.72 31.61
CA GLN A 272 -4.47 -10.17 31.67
C GLN A 272 -4.05 -10.67 33.06
N SER A 273 -3.77 -9.76 34.01
CA SER A 273 -3.21 -10.12 35.31
C SER A 273 -4.25 -10.72 36.24
N GLY A 274 -3.92 -11.85 36.87
CA GLY A 274 -4.76 -12.49 37.88
C GLY A 274 -5.99 -13.21 37.33
N ILE A 275 -6.03 -13.54 36.04
CA ILE A 275 -7.12 -14.30 35.40
C ILE A 275 -6.57 -15.52 34.65
N PRO A 276 -7.40 -16.57 34.43
CA PRO A 276 -6.99 -17.74 33.64
C PRO A 276 -6.61 -17.36 32.20
N VAL A 277 -5.50 -17.93 31.72
CA VAL A 277 -5.01 -17.73 30.35
C VAL A 277 -6.00 -18.32 29.35
N LEU A 278 -6.32 -17.55 28.31
CA LEU A 278 -7.03 -18.02 27.12
C LEU A 278 -6.01 -18.15 26.00
N ASP A 279 -5.35 -19.29 25.92
CA ASP A 279 -4.31 -19.55 24.92
C ASP A 279 -4.94 -19.96 23.58
N ILE A 280 -4.64 -19.19 22.54
CA ILE A 280 -5.01 -19.52 21.15
C ILE A 280 -3.72 -19.51 20.33
N GLY A 281 -3.09 -20.68 20.23
CA GLY A 281 -1.89 -20.85 19.41
C GLY A 281 -0.66 -20.14 19.98
N GLY A 282 -0.49 -20.15 21.31
CA GLY A 282 0.61 -19.48 22.00
C GLY A 282 0.38 -17.99 22.28
N ILE A 283 -0.82 -17.46 21.97
CA ILE A 283 -1.22 -16.07 22.23
C ILE A 283 -2.30 -16.06 23.31
N ASN A 284 -2.07 -15.31 24.38
CA ASN A 284 -3.05 -15.11 25.44
C ASN A 284 -4.05 -14.02 25.06
N TYR A 285 -5.33 -14.39 24.90
CA TYR A 285 -6.43 -13.47 24.64
C TYR A 285 -7.31 -13.19 25.87
N ALA A 286 -6.90 -13.63 27.06
CA ALA A 286 -7.64 -13.33 28.28
C ALA A 286 -7.47 -11.85 28.65
N TYR A 287 -8.57 -11.22 29.08
CA TYR A 287 -8.60 -9.89 29.67
C TYR A 287 -9.79 -9.77 30.61
N SER A 288 -9.71 -8.87 31.60
CA SER A 288 -10.85 -8.47 32.43
C SER A 288 -10.95 -6.96 32.52
N PHE A 289 -12.14 -6.43 32.25
CA PHE A 289 -12.42 -5.00 32.40
C PHE A 289 -12.92 -4.60 33.80
N GLU A 290 -12.96 -5.53 34.76
CA GLU A 290 -13.48 -5.27 36.11
C GLU A 290 -12.73 -4.14 36.83
N ARG A 291 -11.41 -4.04 36.60
CA ARG A 291 -10.53 -3.04 37.23
C ARG A 291 -10.32 -1.79 36.37
N VAL A 292 -11.06 -1.64 35.27
CA VAL A 292 -10.95 -0.44 34.41
C VAL A 292 -11.77 0.69 35.02
N PRO A 293 -11.15 1.84 35.32
CA PRO A 293 -11.87 2.98 35.89
C PRO A 293 -12.92 3.50 34.90
N ALA A 294 -14.01 4.05 35.43
CA ALA A 294 -14.94 4.82 34.62
C ALA A 294 -14.27 6.11 34.13
N LEU A 295 -14.63 6.55 32.93
CA LEU A 295 -14.17 7.85 32.43
C LEU A 295 -14.73 8.98 33.30
N PRO A 296 -13.90 9.95 33.76
CA PRO A 296 -14.37 11.08 34.56
C PRO A 296 -15.54 11.81 33.90
N ALA A 297 -16.55 12.21 34.68
CA ALA A 297 -17.75 12.87 34.12
C ALA A 297 -17.44 14.22 33.43
N SER A 298 -16.37 14.90 33.86
CA SER A 298 -15.88 16.14 33.25
C SER A 298 -15.22 15.94 31.88
N LEU A 299 -14.78 14.72 31.56
CA LEU A 299 -14.09 14.42 30.31
C LEU A 299 -15.08 14.29 29.17
N THR A 300 -15.03 15.19 28.20
CA THR A 300 -15.91 15.15 27.03
C THR A 300 -15.31 14.29 25.92
N THR A 301 -16.13 13.88 24.95
CA THR A 301 -15.63 13.22 23.73
C THR A 301 -14.67 14.13 22.95
N PHE A 302 -14.89 15.45 23.00
CA PHE A 302 -13.97 16.41 22.39
C PHE A 302 -12.58 16.35 23.05
N ASP A 303 -12.50 16.28 24.38
CA ASP A 303 -11.21 16.19 25.09
C ASP A 303 -10.45 14.92 24.71
N LEU A 304 -11.16 13.80 24.53
CA LEU A 304 -10.59 12.55 24.05
C LEU A 304 -10.05 12.68 22.61
N VAL A 305 -10.79 13.35 21.72
CA VAL A 305 -10.37 13.59 20.33
C VAL A 305 -9.17 14.54 20.28
N SER A 306 -9.22 15.64 21.03
CA SER A 306 -8.12 16.60 21.12
C SER A 306 -6.85 15.93 21.67
N GLY A 307 -6.99 15.11 22.71
CA GLY A 307 -5.90 14.35 23.28
C GLY A 307 -5.26 13.34 22.31
N PHE A 308 -6.03 12.82 21.35
CA PHE A 308 -5.47 11.98 20.27
C PHE A 308 -4.52 12.80 19.40
N PHE A 309 -4.99 13.96 18.91
CA PHE A 309 -4.20 14.81 18.02
C PHE A 309 -2.98 15.38 18.73
N GLU A 310 -3.13 15.82 19.98
CA GLU A 310 -2.04 16.33 20.81
C GLU A 310 -0.95 15.28 21.06
N LEU A 311 -1.33 14.05 21.45
CA LEU A 311 -0.36 12.97 21.71
C LEU A 311 0.44 12.66 20.44
N TYR A 312 -0.25 12.51 19.31
CA TYR A 312 0.37 12.01 18.09
C TYR A 312 1.03 13.10 17.24
N SER A 313 0.70 14.38 17.42
CA SER A 313 1.44 15.48 16.78
C SER A 313 2.89 15.59 17.28
N HIS A 314 3.19 15.03 18.46
CA HIS A 314 4.52 15.05 19.08
C HIS A 314 5.21 13.68 19.11
N MET A 315 4.59 12.63 18.54
CA MET A 315 5.09 11.26 18.63
C MET A 315 6.23 10.99 17.64
N ASP A 316 7.34 10.45 18.13
CA ASP A 316 8.44 9.95 17.29
C ASP A 316 8.16 8.51 16.83
N PHE A 317 7.35 8.39 15.77
CA PHE A 317 6.99 7.10 15.18
C PHE A 317 8.17 6.33 14.55
N GLU A 318 9.28 7.00 14.23
CA GLU A 318 10.42 6.36 13.55
C GLU A 318 11.33 5.62 14.52
N LYS A 319 11.53 6.15 15.72
CA LYS A 319 12.42 5.54 16.72
C LYS A 319 11.68 4.72 17.77
N LYS A 320 10.38 4.98 17.95
CA LYS A 320 9.58 4.33 18.99
C LYS A 320 8.67 3.24 18.43
N MET A 321 8.66 2.10 19.12
CA MET A 321 7.61 1.10 19.00
C MET A 321 6.53 1.41 20.06
N LEU A 322 5.31 1.65 19.60
CA LEU A 322 4.17 1.86 20.50
C LEU A 322 3.61 0.50 20.92
N SER A 323 3.67 0.18 22.21
CA SER A 323 3.16 -1.10 22.74
C SER A 323 1.90 -0.87 23.58
N PRO A 324 0.71 -1.23 23.07
CA PRO A 324 -0.49 -1.28 23.90
C PRO A 324 -0.41 -2.37 24.98
N TYR A 325 0.41 -3.40 24.73
CA TYR A 325 0.61 -4.48 25.68
C TYR A 325 1.28 -3.99 26.97
N LEU A 326 2.37 -3.23 26.82
CA LEU A 326 3.09 -2.61 27.92
C LEU A 326 2.54 -1.24 28.32
N GLY A 327 1.69 -0.63 27.49
CA GLY A 327 1.14 0.71 27.70
C GLY A 327 2.16 1.85 27.65
N HIS A 328 3.30 1.65 27.02
CA HIS A 328 4.28 2.71 26.78
C HIS A 328 5.07 2.47 25.50
N ALA A 329 5.79 3.50 25.06
CA ALA A 329 6.69 3.43 23.93
C ALA A 329 8.02 2.79 24.34
N LEU A 330 8.54 1.92 23.48
CA LEU A 330 9.89 1.34 23.59
C LEU A 330 10.77 1.92 22.49
N ASP A 331 12.07 2.05 22.74
CA ASP A 331 13.02 2.27 21.66
C ASP A 331 13.14 0.99 20.81
N VAL A 332 12.97 1.09 19.49
CA VAL A 332 12.87 -0.07 18.60
C VAL A 332 14.14 -0.91 18.65
N GLU A 333 15.32 -0.28 18.56
CA GLU A 333 16.59 -1.01 18.56
C GLU A 333 16.83 -1.64 19.93
N ALA A 334 16.65 -0.87 21.01
CA ALA A 334 16.89 -1.39 22.35
C ALA A 334 15.93 -2.54 22.71
N ALA A 335 14.67 -2.51 22.26
CA ALA A 335 13.67 -3.53 22.61
C ALA A 335 14.04 -4.94 22.12
N PHE A 336 14.68 -5.05 20.95
CA PHE A 336 14.95 -6.33 20.29
C PHE A 336 16.41 -6.73 20.23
N THR A 337 17.36 -5.78 20.39
CA THR A 337 18.81 -6.09 20.36
C THR A 337 19.39 -6.37 21.74
N VAL A 338 18.80 -5.82 22.81
CA VAL A 338 19.27 -6.01 24.17
C VAL A 338 18.55 -7.22 24.80
N PRO A 339 19.27 -8.32 25.12
CA PRO A 339 18.66 -9.49 25.73
C PRO A 339 17.93 -9.12 27.04
N GLY A 340 16.71 -9.62 27.21
CA GLY A 340 15.92 -9.41 28.42
C GLY A 340 15.19 -8.06 28.51
N ASN A 341 15.33 -7.16 27.54
CA ASN A 341 14.64 -5.86 27.56
C ASN A 341 13.15 -5.96 27.20
N PHE A 342 12.75 -7.04 26.52
CA PHE A 342 11.35 -7.36 26.24
C PHE A 342 11.06 -8.85 26.49
N PRO A 343 11.04 -9.30 27.76
CA PRO A 343 10.93 -10.72 28.10
C PRO A 343 9.57 -11.32 27.72
N GLU A 344 8.49 -10.54 27.76
CA GLU A 344 7.14 -11.01 27.38
C GLU A 344 7.04 -11.32 25.89
N TYR A 345 7.72 -10.55 25.04
CA TYR A 345 7.85 -10.86 23.62
C TYR A 345 8.55 -12.20 23.41
N ASN A 346 9.71 -12.41 24.05
CA ASN A 346 10.47 -13.66 23.93
C ASN A 346 9.67 -14.87 24.42
N ALA A 347 8.94 -14.72 25.53
CA ALA A 347 8.09 -15.77 26.07
C ALA A 347 6.94 -16.12 25.10
N GLN A 348 6.30 -15.12 24.48
CA GLN A 348 5.25 -15.37 23.51
C GLN A 348 5.77 -15.99 22.22
N VAL A 349 6.94 -15.57 21.71
CA VAL A 349 7.59 -16.21 20.55
C VAL A 349 7.77 -17.70 20.82
N LEU A 350 8.34 -18.07 21.96
CA LEU A 350 8.52 -19.47 22.34
C LEU A 350 7.20 -20.23 22.44
N ALA A 351 6.16 -19.62 23.03
CA ALA A 351 4.84 -20.22 23.14
C ALA A 351 4.21 -20.48 21.76
N ILE A 352 4.30 -19.51 20.84
CA ILE A 352 3.78 -19.66 19.47
C ILE A 352 4.56 -20.75 18.72
N GLU A 353 5.90 -20.73 18.76
CA GLU A 353 6.72 -21.74 18.08
C GLU A 353 6.45 -23.15 18.61
N THR A 354 6.22 -23.28 19.91
CA THR A 354 5.84 -24.55 20.55
C THR A 354 4.46 -25.01 20.09
N ALA A 355 3.49 -24.11 20.06
CA ALA A 355 2.12 -24.43 19.66
C ALA A 355 1.99 -24.78 18.17
N MET A 356 2.75 -24.09 17.31
CA MET A 356 2.68 -24.27 15.85
C MET A 356 3.67 -25.30 15.32
N GLN A 357 4.64 -25.75 16.13
CA GLN A 357 5.74 -26.63 15.72
C GLN A 357 6.57 -26.08 14.55
N GLU A 358 6.56 -24.76 14.37
CA GLU A 358 7.25 -24.05 13.29
C GLU A 358 7.88 -22.77 13.84
N ARG A 359 9.04 -22.39 13.31
CA ARG A 359 9.65 -21.10 13.61
C ARG A 359 8.83 -19.98 12.99
N ILE A 360 8.65 -18.90 13.74
CA ILE A 360 7.91 -17.73 13.26
C ILE A 360 8.86 -16.61 12.84
N GLU A 361 8.38 -15.75 11.94
CA GLU A 361 9.10 -14.52 11.62
C GLU A 361 9.08 -13.57 12.84
N PRO A 362 10.23 -13.01 13.23
CA PRO A 362 10.30 -12.07 14.34
C PRO A 362 9.62 -10.75 14.00
N PHE A 363 9.37 -9.92 15.02
CA PHE A 363 8.83 -8.58 14.83
C PHE A 363 9.73 -7.78 13.87
N ASN A 364 9.14 -7.28 12.78
CA ASN A 364 9.89 -6.57 11.75
C ASN A 364 10.17 -5.12 12.18
N ILE A 365 11.40 -4.89 12.65
CA ILE A 365 11.91 -3.59 13.10
C ILE A 365 12.37 -2.66 11.96
N GLU A 366 12.48 -3.16 10.73
CA GLU A 366 12.95 -2.36 9.58
C GLU A 366 11.85 -1.45 9.00
N ARG A 367 10.65 -1.46 9.60
CA ARG A 367 9.50 -0.67 9.15
C ARG A 367 9.56 0.74 9.73
N CYS A 368 9.14 1.69 8.91
CA CYS A 368 9.10 3.13 9.23
C CYS A 368 8.27 3.44 10.49
N VAL A 369 7.18 2.70 10.71
CA VAL A 369 6.32 2.85 11.88
C VAL A 369 6.13 1.49 12.55
N CYS A 370 6.36 1.46 13.86
CA CYS A 370 6.20 0.26 14.68
C CYS A 370 5.07 0.46 15.71
N VAL A 371 3.92 -0.15 15.45
CA VAL A 371 2.80 -0.21 16.40
C VAL A 371 2.53 -1.68 16.67
N GLN A 372 2.72 -2.12 17.91
CA GLN A 372 2.52 -3.51 18.29
C GLN A 372 1.03 -3.84 18.38
N ASP A 373 0.64 -5.03 17.94
CA ASP A 373 -0.70 -5.55 18.22
C ASP A 373 -0.90 -5.71 19.74
N PRO A 374 -2.10 -5.42 20.29
CA PRO A 374 -2.37 -5.53 21.72
C PRO A 374 -2.14 -6.94 22.32
N PHE A 375 -2.33 -8.00 21.52
CA PHE A 375 -2.23 -9.39 21.98
C PHE A 375 -1.11 -10.17 21.26
N GLU A 376 -0.97 -10.03 19.94
CA GLU A 376 0.06 -10.72 19.14
C GLU A 376 1.36 -9.88 19.08
N LEU A 377 2.26 -10.06 20.05
CA LEU A 377 3.45 -9.22 20.26
C LEU A 377 4.44 -9.23 19.09
N THR A 378 4.37 -10.23 18.21
CA THR A 378 5.17 -10.36 16.99
C THR A 378 4.62 -9.57 15.81
N ARG A 379 3.40 -9.03 15.93
CA ARG A 379 2.71 -8.34 14.84
C ARG A 379 2.85 -6.83 14.94
N ASN A 380 3.43 -6.23 13.90
CA ASN A 380 3.40 -4.79 13.67
C ASN A 380 2.15 -4.40 12.85
N VAL A 381 1.18 -3.73 13.48
CA VAL A 381 -0.04 -3.25 12.80
C VAL A 381 0.20 -1.98 11.95
N GLY A 382 1.31 -1.27 12.22
CA GLY A 382 1.76 -0.09 11.47
C GLY A 382 2.62 -0.38 10.24
N GLN A 383 2.89 -1.66 9.93
CA GLN A 383 3.85 -2.08 8.89
C GLN A 383 3.58 -1.54 7.47
N SER A 384 2.34 -1.14 7.16
CA SER A 384 1.96 -0.60 5.85
C SER A 384 2.32 0.88 5.67
N ILE A 385 2.64 1.58 6.76
CA ILE A 385 2.90 3.02 6.73
C ILE A 385 4.31 3.24 6.16
N SER A 386 4.37 3.82 4.96
CA SER A 386 5.62 4.25 4.35
C SER A 386 6.09 5.60 4.92
N GLN A 387 7.38 5.93 4.77
CA GLN A 387 7.92 7.23 5.19
C GLN A 387 7.13 8.43 4.62
N THR A 388 6.69 8.32 3.37
CA THR A 388 5.88 9.36 2.73
C THR A 388 4.51 9.51 3.40
N ASN A 389 3.89 8.38 3.72
CA ASN A 389 2.58 8.35 4.36
C ASN A 389 2.67 8.80 5.82
N LEU A 390 3.76 8.49 6.51
CA LEU A 390 4.04 9.01 7.85
C LEU A 390 4.16 10.53 7.83
N TYR A 391 4.89 11.10 6.86
CA TYR A 391 4.99 12.55 6.75
C TYR A 391 3.62 13.22 6.53
N TYR A 392 2.79 12.66 5.63
CA TYR A 392 1.42 13.16 5.44
C TYR A 392 0.57 13.03 6.71
N LEU A 393 0.66 11.90 7.42
CA LEU A 393 -0.01 11.68 8.70
C LEU A 393 0.39 12.73 9.72
N ASN A 394 1.69 13.01 9.88
CA ASN A 394 2.20 14.02 10.81
C ASN A 394 1.65 15.41 10.50
N GLN A 395 1.60 15.81 9.22
CA GLN A 395 0.98 17.08 8.84
C GLN A 395 -0.51 17.13 9.20
N CYS A 396 -1.25 16.03 8.99
CA CYS A 396 -2.66 15.96 9.35
C CYS A 396 -2.88 16.05 10.86
N LEU A 397 -2.06 15.35 11.65
CA LEU A 397 -2.11 15.37 13.10
C LEU A 397 -1.77 16.75 13.67
N ALA A 398 -0.74 17.41 13.13
CA ALA A 398 -0.34 18.76 13.55
C ALA A 398 -1.44 19.79 13.28
N ALA A 399 -1.99 19.82 12.05
CA ALA A 399 -3.08 20.74 11.70
C ALA A 399 -4.37 20.47 12.50
N ALA A 400 -4.69 19.20 12.75
CA ALA A 400 -5.84 18.84 13.59
C ALA A 400 -5.63 19.28 15.05
N ASN A 401 -4.42 19.14 15.59
CA ASN A 401 -4.08 19.62 16.93
C ASN A 401 -4.17 21.16 17.01
N GLU A 402 -3.67 21.89 16.01
CA GLU A 402 -3.80 23.35 15.94
C GLU A 402 -5.27 23.79 15.92
N ALA A 403 -6.09 23.14 15.11
CA ALA A 403 -7.53 23.40 15.04
C ALA A 403 -8.25 23.15 16.38
N CYS A 404 -7.83 22.13 17.14
CA CYS A 404 -8.36 21.88 18.49
C CYS A 404 -7.96 22.95 19.51
N ASN A 405 -6.85 23.66 19.27
CA ASN A 405 -6.37 24.75 20.11
C ASN A 405 -6.96 26.13 19.69
N ASP A 406 -7.43 26.28 18.44
CA ASP A 406 -8.06 27.52 17.97
C ASP A 406 -9.40 27.79 18.66
N THR A 407 -9.43 28.86 19.46
CA THR A 407 -10.62 29.27 20.23
C THR A 407 -11.76 29.81 19.35
N LYS A 408 -11.44 30.45 18.21
CA LYS A 408 -12.43 30.95 17.25
C LYS A 408 -13.10 29.82 16.48
N LEU A 409 -12.31 28.80 16.12
CA LEU A 409 -12.86 27.64 15.43
C LEU A 409 -13.74 26.82 16.38
N LYS A 410 -13.29 26.61 17.62
CA LYS A 410 -14.08 25.94 18.67
C LYS A 410 -15.39 26.64 19.00
N SER A 411 -15.43 27.97 18.98
CA SER A 411 -16.68 28.72 19.22
C SER A 411 -17.69 28.58 18.08
N THR A 412 -17.29 27.98 16.95
CA THR A 412 -18.16 27.71 15.80
C THR A 412 -18.15 26.21 15.43
N PRO A 413 -18.82 25.33 16.20
CA PRO A 413 -18.75 23.88 16.01
C PRO A 413 -19.03 23.36 14.59
N PRO A 414 -20.00 23.91 13.82
CA PRO A 414 -20.19 23.49 12.43
C PRO A 414 -18.95 23.69 11.56
N LYS A 415 -18.29 24.86 11.67
CA LYS A 415 -17.04 25.15 10.94
C LYS A 415 -15.88 24.30 11.43
N PHE A 416 -15.83 24.00 12.72
CA PHE A 416 -14.81 23.13 13.29
C PHE A 416 -14.85 21.71 12.69
N TYR A 417 -16.03 21.08 12.66
CA TYR A 417 -16.16 19.74 12.09
C TYR A 417 -16.01 19.72 10.57
N ASP A 418 -16.48 20.76 9.87
CA ASP A 418 -16.20 20.92 8.44
C ASP A 418 -14.70 21.03 8.16
N TYR A 419 -13.98 21.85 8.95
CA TYR A 419 -12.53 21.99 8.83
C TYR A 419 -11.83 20.64 9.03
N LEU A 420 -12.11 19.91 10.11
CA LEU A 420 -11.46 18.63 10.38
C LEU A 420 -11.70 17.57 9.29
N LEU A 421 -12.86 17.58 8.64
CA LEU A 421 -13.24 16.55 7.66
C LEU A 421 -12.90 16.94 6.21
N PHE A 422 -12.95 18.22 5.86
CA PHE A 422 -12.81 18.70 4.49
C PHE A 422 -11.79 19.84 4.36
N GLY A 423 -11.79 20.81 5.27
CA GLY A 423 -10.93 22.00 5.19
C GLY A 423 -9.44 21.74 5.45
N LEU A 424 -9.09 20.69 6.21
CA LEU A 424 -7.72 20.43 6.63
C LEU A 424 -6.79 20.17 5.43
N ALA A 425 -7.25 19.41 4.43
CA ALA A 425 -6.44 19.14 3.24
C ALA A 425 -6.22 20.40 2.38
N GLU A 426 -7.22 21.27 2.29
CA GLU A 426 -7.14 22.56 1.59
C GLU A 426 -6.10 23.46 2.28
N HIS A 427 -6.16 23.55 3.61
CA HIS A 427 -5.20 24.29 4.43
C HIS A 427 -3.76 23.79 4.24
N LEU A 428 -3.54 22.47 4.30
CA LEU A 428 -2.21 21.87 4.07
C LEU A 428 -1.64 22.19 2.67
N VAL A 429 -2.50 22.33 1.66
CA VAL A 429 -2.08 22.73 0.31
C VAL A 429 -1.67 24.20 0.26
N GLU A 430 -2.42 25.07 0.92
CA GLU A 430 -2.14 26.50 0.97
C GLU A 430 -0.83 26.80 1.70
N GLU A 431 -0.62 26.23 2.88
CA GLU A 431 0.64 26.37 3.63
C GLU A 431 1.84 25.92 2.79
N HIS A 432 1.73 24.76 2.12
CA HIS A 432 2.79 24.23 1.28
C HIS A 432 3.05 25.11 0.04
N ARG A 433 2.06 25.82 -0.48
CA ARG A 433 2.25 26.83 -1.53
C ARG A 433 3.01 28.05 -0.99
N LEU A 434 2.65 28.54 0.19
CA LEU A 434 3.27 29.71 0.83
C LEU A 434 4.74 29.46 1.20
N GLU A 435 5.08 28.27 1.71
CA GLU A 435 6.48 27.90 1.98
C GLU A 435 7.38 27.91 0.74
N HIS A 436 6.81 27.75 -0.46
CA HIS A 436 7.54 27.73 -1.72
C HIS A 436 7.58 29.08 -2.46
N VAL A 437 6.72 30.04 -2.11
CA VAL A 437 6.71 31.39 -2.70
C VAL A 437 7.74 32.30 -2.02
N LEU A 438 8.16 32.00 -0.78
CA LEU A 438 9.18 32.77 -0.08
C LEU A 438 10.61 32.35 -0.49
N PRO A 439 11.45 33.24 -1.07
CA PRO A 439 12.83 32.92 -1.38
C PRO A 439 13.64 32.62 -0.11
N ALA A 440 14.49 31.59 -0.17
CA ALA A 440 15.33 31.10 0.94
C ALA A 440 16.27 32.14 1.60
N LYS A 441 16.31 33.39 1.11
CA LYS A 441 17.12 34.48 1.67
C LYS A 441 16.44 35.27 2.81
N GLN A 442 15.14 35.11 3.07
CA GLN A 442 14.46 35.83 4.17
C GLN A 442 14.26 35.00 5.44
N ARG A 443 14.47 33.67 5.42
CA ARG A 443 14.35 32.81 6.62
C ARG A 443 15.43 33.02 7.68
N LYS A 444 16.46 33.84 7.44
CA LYS A 444 17.52 34.20 8.41
C LYS A 444 17.31 35.56 9.09
N GLN A 445 16.23 36.28 8.81
CA GLN A 445 15.92 37.53 9.49
C GLN A 445 14.45 37.60 9.88
N MET A 446 14.07 36.82 10.90
CA MET A 446 12.95 37.18 11.75
C MET A 446 13.41 36.99 13.20
N PRO A 447 13.49 38.07 14.01
CA PRO A 447 13.82 37.92 15.42
C PRO A 447 12.65 37.27 16.15
N LYS A 448 12.95 36.27 16.99
CA LYS A 448 12.04 35.78 18.03
C LYS A 448 11.67 36.98 18.92
N LYS A 449 10.44 37.48 18.84
CA LYS A 449 9.94 38.45 19.82
C LYS A 449 9.45 37.70 21.04
N GLU A 450 10.24 37.81 22.11
CA GLU A 450 9.82 37.57 23.47
C GLU A 450 8.61 38.45 23.80
N VAL A 451 7.63 37.86 24.48
CA VAL A 451 6.44 38.54 24.99
C VAL A 451 6.86 39.37 26.21
N LYS A 452 6.70 40.69 26.12
CA LYS A 452 6.57 41.57 27.29
C LYS A 452 5.23 42.30 27.22
N THR A 453 4.53 42.24 28.34
CA THR A 453 3.30 42.92 28.73
C THR A 453 3.43 44.45 28.67
N VAL A 454 2.34 45.16 28.33
CA VAL A 454 1.63 46.20 29.13
C VAL A 454 0.74 47.09 28.22
N ASP A 455 -0.56 47.12 28.58
CA ASP A 455 -1.63 48.14 28.51
C ASP A 455 -1.79 49.23 27.41
N ALA A 456 -3.05 49.26 26.93
CA ALA A 456 -3.97 50.38 26.62
C ALA A 456 -3.52 51.63 25.81
N VAL A 457 -4.30 51.99 24.77
CA VAL A 457 -5.32 53.08 24.71
C VAL A 457 -5.86 53.21 23.26
N ALA A 458 -7.12 53.64 23.16
CA ALA A 458 -8.00 53.84 22.00
C ALA A 458 -7.47 54.76 20.88
N ASP A 459 -7.97 54.61 19.64
CA ASP A 459 -8.99 55.51 19.08
C ASP A 459 -9.51 55.09 17.70
N ALA A 460 -10.73 55.53 17.40
CA ALA A 460 -11.53 55.28 16.20
C ALA A 460 -11.07 56.07 14.96
N VAL A 461 -11.57 55.70 13.76
CA VAL A 461 -12.30 56.57 12.82
C VAL A 461 -12.66 55.79 11.54
N ALA A 462 -13.92 55.94 11.13
CA ALA A 462 -14.55 55.43 9.93
C ALA A 462 -14.32 56.36 8.72
N VAL A 463 -14.34 55.82 7.48
CA VAL A 463 -14.73 56.57 6.27
C VAL A 463 -15.44 55.64 5.29
N GLU A 464 -16.60 56.08 4.80
CA GLU A 464 -17.52 55.46 3.84
C GLU A 464 -17.19 55.73 2.36
N ALA A 465 -17.81 54.90 1.51
CA ALA A 465 -18.42 55.19 0.19
C ALA A 465 -17.54 55.51 -1.04
N LYS A 466 -17.73 54.72 -2.12
CA LYS A 466 -18.66 55.06 -3.21
C LYS A 466 -18.77 53.94 -4.26
N ALA A 467 -19.99 53.79 -4.76
CA ALA A 467 -20.39 53.01 -5.92
C ALA A 467 -20.19 53.82 -7.20
N ASP A 468 -20.03 53.12 -8.33
CA ASP A 468 -20.45 53.62 -9.65
C ASP A 468 -21.00 52.49 -10.51
N VAL A 469 -22.06 52.82 -11.23
CA VAL A 469 -22.95 52.00 -12.06
C VAL A 469 -22.89 52.53 -13.49
N ALA A 470 -22.83 51.65 -14.49
CA ALA A 470 -23.51 51.74 -15.81
C ALA A 470 -23.03 50.55 -16.67
N SER A 471 -23.85 49.56 -17.06
CA SER A 471 -24.94 49.58 -18.08
C SER A 471 -24.36 49.83 -19.49
N THR A 472 -24.67 49.17 -20.60
CA THR A 472 -25.68 48.20 -21.09
C THR A 472 -25.10 47.74 -22.47
N THR A 473 -25.36 46.58 -23.09
CA THR A 473 -26.55 46.20 -23.89
C THR A 473 -26.27 44.84 -24.57
N VAL A 474 -27.16 43.82 -24.44
CA VAL A 474 -28.21 43.35 -25.42
C VAL A 474 -27.58 42.59 -26.60
N ALA A 475 -27.98 41.43 -27.13
CA ALA A 475 -29.07 40.43 -27.09
C ALA A 475 -28.51 39.19 -27.86
N ALA A 476 -29.08 37.99 -28.01
CA ALA A 476 -30.41 37.42 -27.86
C ALA A 476 -30.30 35.90 -27.63
N LYS A 477 -31.37 35.37 -27.00
CA LYS A 477 -31.75 33.96 -26.86
C LYS A 477 -32.31 33.36 -28.15
N ALA A 478 -32.28 32.03 -28.22
CA ALA A 478 -33.41 31.11 -28.50
C ALA A 478 -32.82 29.81 -29.09
N ASP A 479 -33.37 28.62 -28.94
CA ASP A 479 -34.17 27.94 -27.93
C ASP A 479 -34.17 26.46 -28.38
N GLU A 480 -34.29 25.54 -27.42
CA GLU A 480 -34.55 24.09 -27.52
C GLU A 480 -35.78 23.73 -28.41
N PRO A 481 -36.08 22.45 -28.79
CA PRO A 481 -36.15 21.30 -27.87
C PRO A 481 -35.98 19.85 -28.41
N SER A 482 -36.08 18.93 -27.44
CA SER A 482 -36.05 17.46 -27.46
C SER A 482 -37.00 16.71 -28.42
N SER A 483 -36.64 15.48 -28.82
CA SER A 483 -37.47 14.25 -28.66
C SER A 483 -36.83 12.98 -29.24
N LYS A 484 -37.29 11.83 -28.75
CA LYS A 484 -36.93 10.43 -29.05
C LYS A 484 -37.33 10.00 -30.47
N ASP A 485 -36.59 9.10 -31.13
CA ASP A 485 -37.07 7.76 -31.56
C ASP A 485 -36.02 6.91 -32.32
N ASP A 486 -36.27 5.60 -32.33
CA ASP A 486 -35.55 4.51 -32.99
C ASP A 486 -35.27 4.67 -34.50
N ARG A 487 -34.05 4.28 -34.94
CA ARG A 487 -33.79 3.45 -36.16
C ARG A 487 -32.30 3.21 -36.39
N LYS A 488 -31.95 1.92 -36.56
CA LYS A 488 -30.67 1.44 -37.16
C LYS A 488 -30.34 2.16 -38.47
N PRO A 489 -29.05 2.38 -38.74
CA PRO A 489 -28.51 2.22 -40.08
C PRO A 489 -27.50 1.07 -40.13
N THR A 490 -27.77 0.13 -41.03
CA THR A 490 -26.79 -0.77 -41.63
C THR A 490 -25.68 0.03 -42.31
N VAL A 491 -24.43 -0.15 -41.86
CA VAL A 491 -23.25 0.16 -42.65
C VAL A 491 -22.38 -1.09 -42.68
N THR A 492 -22.44 -1.77 -43.82
CA THR A 492 -21.38 -2.63 -44.31
C THR A 492 -20.19 -1.75 -44.66
N ASP A 493 -19.11 -1.79 -43.87
CA ASP A 493 -17.77 -1.86 -44.46
C ASP A 493 -16.75 -2.44 -43.48
N ASN A 494 -15.93 -3.34 -44.01
CA ASN A 494 -14.92 -4.11 -43.33
C ASN A 494 -13.66 -3.27 -43.09
N SER A 495 -13.30 -3.04 -41.83
CA SER A 495 -11.89 -2.94 -41.43
C SER A 495 -11.71 -3.58 -40.05
N CYS A 496 -11.75 -4.92 -40.04
CA CYS A 496 -11.35 -5.70 -38.88
C CYS A 496 -9.85 -5.45 -38.64
N MET A 497 -9.52 -4.73 -37.56
CA MET A 497 -8.15 -4.69 -37.03
C MET A 497 -7.63 -6.13 -36.87
N PRO A 498 -6.37 -6.43 -37.22
CA PRO A 498 -5.85 -7.78 -37.11
C PRO A 498 -5.91 -8.26 -35.65
N LEU A 499 -6.40 -9.48 -35.43
CA LEU A 499 -6.40 -10.14 -34.12
C LEU A 499 -4.96 -10.24 -33.61
N MET A 500 -4.65 -9.50 -32.55
CA MET A 500 -3.31 -9.38 -31.98
C MET A 500 -3.33 -9.38 -30.46
N HIS A 501 -2.31 -9.98 -29.84
CA HIS A 501 -2.05 -9.79 -28.41
C HIS A 501 -0.86 -8.88 -28.19
N VAL A 502 -1.04 -7.83 -27.38
CA VAL A 502 -0.02 -6.81 -27.11
C VAL A 502 0.39 -6.83 -25.64
N TYR A 503 1.67 -6.55 -25.36
CA TYR A 503 2.20 -6.31 -24.02
C TYR A 503 3.29 -5.24 -24.05
N THR A 504 3.19 -4.26 -23.16
CA THR A 504 4.10 -3.11 -23.13
C THR A 504 4.92 -3.11 -21.85
N LEU A 505 6.22 -2.89 -22.01
CA LEU A 505 7.19 -2.68 -20.94
C LEU A 505 7.65 -1.22 -20.95
N THR A 506 7.74 -0.64 -19.76
CA THR A 506 8.27 0.71 -19.53
C THR A 506 9.31 0.66 -18.41
N PRO A 507 10.36 1.48 -18.44
CA PRO A 507 11.45 1.42 -17.48
C PRO A 507 10.96 1.70 -16.06
N THR A 508 11.26 0.79 -15.13
CA THR A 508 10.96 1.01 -13.72
C THR A 508 12.05 1.86 -13.05
N ASN A 509 11.71 2.51 -11.93
CA ASN A 509 12.72 3.21 -11.13
C ASN A 509 13.85 2.29 -10.65
N ASN A 510 13.58 0.99 -10.45
CA ASN A 510 14.58 0.02 -10.03
C ASN A 510 15.51 -0.37 -11.18
N ASP A 511 14.97 -0.53 -12.40
CA ASP A 511 15.76 -0.80 -13.60
C ASP A 511 16.75 0.34 -13.86
N LEU A 512 16.25 1.59 -13.82
CA LEU A 512 17.07 2.78 -14.03
C LEU A 512 18.09 3.00 -12.91
N LYS A 513 17.79 2.64 -11.66
CA LYS A 513 18.76 2.68 -10.55
C LYS A 513 19.86 1.63 -10.73
N THR A 514 19.51 0.42 -11.17
CA THR A 514 20.46 -0.66 -11.42
C THR A 514 21.47 -0.28 -12.51
N LEU A 515 21.01 0.39 -13.57
CA LEU A 515 21.90 0.94 -14.62
C LEU A 515 22.80 2.07 -14.11
N LYS A 516 22.35 2.86 -13.12
CA LYS A 516 23.12 4.01 -12.60
C LYS A 516 24.31 3.64 -11.71
N SER A 517 24.23 2.53 -10.97
CA SER A 517 25.30 2.07 -10.06
C SER A 517 26.47 1.47 -10.83
N ASP A 518 26.18 0.57 -11.78
CA ASP A 518 27.20 -0.35 -12.29
C ASP A 518 27.60 -0.08 -13.76
N VAL A 519 26.75 0.60 -14.55
CA VAL A 519 26.98 0.83 -15.99
C VAL A 519 27.57 2.22 -16.27
N LEU A 520 27.21 3.26 -15.49
CA LEU A 520 27.74 4.63 -15.67
C LEU A 520 29.23 4.78 -15.32
N SER A 521 29.81 3.86 -14.53
CA SER A 521 31.25 3.87 -14.21
C SER A 521 32.12 3.43 -15.41
N LYS A 522 31.62 2.51 -16.25
CA LYS A 522 32.31 1.98 -17.44
C LYS A 522 31.85 2.61 -18.76
N ALA A 523 30.61 3.10 -18.85
CA ALA A 523 30.05 3.74 -20.06
C ALA A 523 30.57 5.17 -20.34
N ARG A 524 31.63 5.64 -19.66
CA ARG A 524 32.28 6.95 -19.89
C ARG A 524 32.76 7.19 -21.33
N LYS A 525 32.65 6.20 -22.23
CA LYS A 525 33.01 6.29 -23.66
C LYS A 525 31.84 6.21 -24.65
N GLN A 526 30.57 6.06 -24.22
CA GLN A 526 29.43 5.98 -25.14
C GLN A 526 28.37 7.07 -24.89
N THR A 527 27.94 7.73 -25.95
CA THR A 527 26.96 8.84 -26.00
C THR A 527 25.49 8.40 -25.88
N LYS A 528 25.22 7.15 -25.44
CA LYS A 528 23.88 6.53 -25.46
C LYS A 528 23.09 6.86 -24.18
N SER A 529 21.77 7.06 -24.33
CA SER A 529 20.90 7.41 -23.20
C SER A 529 20.70 6.22 -22.24
N ILE A 530 20.36 6.50 -20.97
CA ILE A 530 20.04 5.44 -20.00
C ILE A 530 18.85 4.57 -20.46
N TYR A 531 17.92 5.16 -21.21
CA TYR A 531 16.77 4.46 -21.78
C TYR A 531 17.18 3.53 -22.93
N TYR A 532 18.16 3.94 -23.75
CA TYR A 532 18.75 3.08 -24.77
C TYR A 532 19.37 1.82 -24.13
N LEU A 533 20.16 1.98 -23.08
CA LEU A 533 20.80 0.86 -22.37
C LEU A 533 19.77 -0.07 -21.71
N TRP A 534 18.68 0.50 -21.20
CA TRP A 534 17.55 -0.27 -20.67
C TRP A 534 16.90 -1.14 -21.75
N VAL A 535 16.61 -0.56 -22.92
CA VAL A 535 16.06 -1.30 -24.06
C VAL A 535 17.01 -2.40 -24.53
N GLU A 536 18.31 -2.10 -24.70
CA GLU A 536 19.32 -3.06 -25.13
C GLU A 536 19.34 -4.30 -24.20
N CYS A 537 19.33 -4.08 -22.88
CA CYS A 537 19.30 -5.16 -21.90
C CYS A 537 17.99 -5.98 -21.96
N TYR A 538 16.84 -5.32 -22.12
CA TYR A 538 15.55 -6.02 -22.17
C TYR A 538 15.33 -6.79 -23.47
N VAL A 539 15.80 -6.27 -24.61
CA VAL A 539 15.78 -6.98 -25.89
C VAL A 539 16.55 -8.29 -25.77
N ASP A 540 17.75 -8.22 -25.19
CA ASP A 540 18.59 -9.39 -24.98
C ASP A 540 17.99 -10.39 -23.98
N ALA A 541 17.43 -9.90 -22.87
CA ALA A 541 16.71 -10.74 -21.91
C ALA A 541 15.48 -11.44 -22.54
N ILE A 542 14.75 -10.75 -23.40
CA ILE A 542 13.60 -11.32 -24.11
C ILE A 542 14.04 -12.42 -25.07
N LYS A 543 15.12 -12.20 -25.83
CA LYS A 543 15.69 -13.24 -26.70
C LYS A 543 16.04 -14.48 -25.90
N ASP A 544 16.73 -14.32 -24.77
CA ASP A 544 17.09 -15.43 -23.89
C ASP A 544 15.88 -16.16 -23.29
N ILE A 545 14.84 -15.42 -22.89
CA ILE A 545 13.62 -16.01 -22.37
C ILE A 545 12.93 -16.84 -23.47
N LEU A 546 12.86 -16.34 -24.70
CA LEU A 546 12.22 -17.04 -25.80
C LEU A 546 13.01 -18.30 -26.20
N SER A 547 14.33 -18.19 -26.33
CA SER A 547 15.18 -19.29 -26.79
C SER A 547 15.51 -20.30 -25.68
N HIS A 548 15.94 -19.87 -24.50
CA HIS A 548 16.42 -20.77 -23.45
C HIS A 548 15.32 -21.21 -22.49
N ILE A 549 14.41 -20.30 -22.13
CA ILE A 549 13.35 -20.64 -21.17
C ILE A 549 12.17 -21.31 -21.86
N TYR A 550 11.71 -20.77 -22.98
CA TYR A 550 10.60 -21.37 -23.73
C TYR A 550 11.03 -22.37 -24.80
N ALA A 551 12.34 -22.54 -25.05
CA ALA A 551 12.87 -23.47 -26.05
C ALA A 551 12.25 -23.26 -27.44
N LEU A 552 12.02 -22.00 -27.83
CA LEU A 552 11.43 -21.67 -29.12
C LEU A 552 12.50 -21.63 -30.21
N SER A 553 12.16 -22.17 -31.38
CA SER A 553 12.90 -21.88 -32.61
C SER A 553 12.48 -20.51 -33.12
N MET A 554 13.44 -19.61 -33.26
CA MET A 554 13.25 -18.23 -33.70
C MET A 554 13.92 -18.03 -35.06
N LYS A 555 13.15 -17.63 -36.08
CA LYS A 555 13.67 -17.19 -37.37
C LYS A 555 13.37 -15.70 -37.53
N GLU A 556 14.40 -14.88 -37.67
CA GLU A 556 14.25 -13.45 -37.94
C GLU A 556 13.67 -13.24 -39.34
N LEU A 557 12.69 -12.34 -39.44
CA LEU A 557 12.09 -11.93 -40.70
C LEU A 557 12.68 -10.56 -41.04
N ASP A 558 13.43 -10.48 -42.14
CA ASP A 558 14.34 -9.36 -42.45
C ASP A 558 13.74 -7.97 -42.24
N ALA A 559 14.46 -7.15 -41.47
CA ALA A 559 14.23 -5.72 -41.36
C ALA A 559 14.73 -5.05 -42.65
N ASN A 560 13.82 -4.53 -43.48
CA ASN A 560 14.16 -3.60 -44.55
C ASN A 560 14.72 -2.30 -43.94
N VAL A 561 16.03 -2.24 -43.66
CA VAL A 561 16.73 -0.98 -43.35
C VAL A 561 18.08 -0.98 -44.09
N PRO A 562 18.38 0.06 -44.91
CA PRO A 562 19.68 0.20 -45.56
C PRO A 562 20.80 0.33 -44.52
N ALA A 563 21.96 -0.27 -44.83
CA ALA A 563 23.15 -0.22 -44.01
C ALA A 563 23.72 1.21 -43.91
N THR A 564 23.28 1.97 -42.91
CA THR A 564 23.96 3.17 -42.42
C THR A 564 23.87 3.20 -40.88
N ASP A 565 25.03 3.28 -40.23
CA ASP A 565 25.34 3.15 -38.79
C ASP A 565 25.32 1.73 -38.20
N THR A 566 26.49 1.09 -38.22
CA THR A 566 26.82 -0.26 -37.73
C THR A 566 26.71 -0.48 -36.21
N ASN A 567 26.02 0.38 -35.44
CA ASN A 567 25.94 0.27 -33.97
C ASN A 567 24.58 0.67 -33.33
N ALA A 568 23.54 0.91 -34.12
CA ALA A 568 22.20 1.27 -33.64
C ALA A 568 21.29 0.04 -33.52
N LEU A 569 20.43 0.02 -32.50
CA LEU A 569 19.49 -1.08 -32.28
C LEU A 569 18.26 -0.87 -33.20
N PRO A 570 17.81 -1.87 -33.98
CA PRO A 570 16.65 -1.71 -34.85
C PRO A 570 15.37 -1.44 -34.03
N LEU A 571 14.58 -0.43 -34.44
CA LEU A 571 13.36 -0.02 -33.72
C LEU A 571 12.20 -1.02 -33.86
N ASN A 572 12.28 -1.93 -34.84
CA ASN A 572 11.31 -3.01 -35.02
C ASN A 572 12.05 -4.30 -35.36
N MET A 573 11.80 -5.34 -34.58
CA MET A 573 12.35 -6.68 -34.79
C MET A 573 11.19 -7.67 -34.84
N THR A 574 11.11 -8.51 -35.86
CA THR A 574 10.04 -9.51 -35.97
C THR A 574 10.64 -10.90 -36.13
N TRP A 575 10.18 -11.83 -35.30
CA TRP A 575 10.58 -13.24 -35.35
C TRP A 575 9.39 -14.12 -35.66
N GLN A 576 9.59 -15.07 -36.56
CA GLN A 576 8.75 -16.25 -36.63
C GLN A 576 9.17 -17.21 -35.53
N ILE A 577 8.29 -17.39 -34.54
CA ILE A 577 8.52 -18.29 -33.41
C ILE A 577 7.79 -19.61 -33.64
N SER A 578 8.43 -20.72 -33.28
CA SER A 578 7.80 -22.02 -33.34
C SER A 578 8.31 -23.00 -32.28
N THR A 579 7.44 -23.93 -31.87
CA THR A 579 7.83 -25.07 -31.04
C THR A 579 6.82 -26.22 -31.17
N THR A 580 7.31 -27.43 -30.91
CA THR A 580 6.50 -28.66 -30.86
C THR A 580 6.19 -29.12 -29.43
N LEU A 581 6.75 -28.46 -28.42
CA LEU A 581 6.64 -28.86 -27.02
C LEU A 581 6.13 -27.70 -26.15
N ASP A 582 5.10 -27.95 -25.35
CA ASP A 582 4.62 -27.01 -24.35
C ASP A 582 5.63 -26.91 -23.21
N THR A 583 6.26 -25.74 -23.07
CA THR A 583 7.18 -25.39 -21.98
C THR A 583 6.60 -24.35 -21.01
N TRP A 584 5.32 -23.99 -21.13
CA TRP A 584 4.67 -22.92 -20.37
C TRP A 584 3.62 -23.41 -19.37
N SER A 585 2.90 -24.47 -19.68
CA SER A 585 1.86 -25.04 -18.82
C SER A 585 2.46 -25.52 -17.51
N ALA A 586 1.81 -25.24 -16.38
CA ALA A 586 2.25 -25.61 -15.04
C ALA A 586 3.65 -25.10 -14.61
N ARG A 587 4.23 -24.14 -15.33
CA ARG A 587 5.48 -23.48 -14.92
C ARG A 587 5.28 -22.71 -13.61
N ASN A 588 6.19 -22.90 -12.65
CA ASN A 588 6.17 -22.21 -11.36
C ASN A 588 6.97 -20.90 -11.44
N PHE A 589 6.32 -19.78 -11.10
CA PHE A 589 6.92 -18.44 -11.09
C PHE A 589 7.28 -17.96 -9.65
N GLN A 590 7.19 -18.82 -8.64
CA GLN A 590 7.63 -18.50 -7.29
C GLN A 590 9.14 -18.28 -7.24
N ARG A 591 9.55 -17.11 -6.73
CA ARG A 591 10.95 -16.75 -6.54
C ARG A 591 11.54 -17.51 -5.35
N SER A 592 12.81 -17.90 -5.46
CA SER A 592 13.59 -18.55 -4.40
C SER A 592 14.74 -17.64 -3.97
N THR A 593 15.19 -17.78 -2.71
CA THR A 593 16.41 -17.10 -2.22
C THR A 593 17.70 -17.85 -2.56
N ARG A 594 17.61 -19.10 -3.05
CA ARG A 594 18.77 -19.98 -3.28
C ARG A 594 19.42 -19.85 -4.66
N GLN A 595 18.68 -19.37 -5.66
CA GLN A 595 19.19 -19.21 -7.03
C GLN A 595 18.44 -18.09 -7.77
N SER A 596 19.03 -17.56 -8.84
CA SER A 596 18.39 -16.50 -9.64
C SER A 596 17.08 -16.99 -10.26
N PHE A 597 16.15 -16.05 -10.48
CA PHE A 597 14.87 -16.39 -11.07
C PHE A 597 15.06 -17.00 -12.46
N PHE A 598 15.95 -16.44 -13.29
CA PHE A 598 16.26 -16.99 -14.60
C PHE A 598 16.81 -18.42 -14.54
N ALA A 599 17.76 -18.71 -13.64
CA ALA A 599 18.33 -20.05 -13.49
C ALA A 599 17.27 -21.08 -13.05
N GLN A 600 16.38 -20.71 -12.14
CA GLN A 600 15.26 -21.56 -11.71
C GLN A 600 14.30 -21.87 -12.88
N GLN A 601 14.04 -20.89 -13.75
CA GLN A 601 13.19 -21.11 -14.91
C GLN A 601 13.86 -22.00 -15.95
N LEU A 602 15.17 -21.86 -16.14
CA LEU A 602 15.95 -22.71 -17.04
C LEU A 602 15.96 -24.17 -16.55
N GLN A 603 16.12 -24.39 -15.24
CA GLN A 603 16.05 -25.72 -14.64
C GLN A 603 14.69 -26.39 -14.89
N GLN A 604 13.58 -25.65 -14.75
CA GLN A 604 12.25 -26.17 -15.09
C GLN A 604 12.14 -26.53 -16.56
N THR A 605 12.74 -25.76 -17.46
CA THR A 605 12.78 -26.10 -18.90
C THR A 605 13.54 -27.39 -19.15
N VAL A 606 14.68 -27.60 -18.49
CA VAL A 606 15.45 -28.85 -18.59
C VAL A 606 14.62 -30.05 -18.12
N GLU A 607 13.87 -29.90 -17.02
CA GLU A 607 12.97 -30.95 -16.51
C GLU A 607 11.80 -31.23 -17.47
N PHE A 608 11.20 -30.18 -18.03
CA PHE A 608 10.12 -30.29 -19.00
C PHE A 608 10.57 -30.99 -20.28
N SER A 609 11.75 -30.65 -20.80
CA SER A 609 12.33 -31.29 -21.99
C SER A 609 12.61 -32.78 -21.79
N LYS A 610 12.83 -33.24 -20.55
CA LYS A 610 13.03 -34.66 -20.24
C LYS A 610 11.70 -35.42 -20.07
N THR A 611 10.72 -34.80 -19.42
CA THR A 611 9.50 -35.49 -18.96
C THR A 611 8.31 -35.37 -19.91
N ARG A 612 8.19 -34.25 -20.63
CA ARG A 612 7.00 -33.95 -21.45
C ARG A 612 6.93 -34.62 -22.82
N PRO A 613 8.03 -34.94 -23.52
CA PRO A 613 7.94 -35.64 -24.81
C PRO A 613 7.22 -36.99 -24.73
N GLN A 614 7.19 -37.61 -23.53
CA GLN A 614 6.53 -38.89 -23.29
C GLN A 614 5.01 -38.75 -23.02
N ASN A 615 4.48 -37.53 -22.93
CA ASN A 615 3.07 -37.28 -22.62
C ASN A 615 2.38 -36.46 -23.74
N PRO A 616 1.40 -37.05 -24.45
CA PRO A 616 0.68 -36.39 -25.54
C PRO A 616 0.01 -35.07 -25.17
N SER A 617 -0.34 -34.83 -23.90
CA SER A 617 -1.01 -33.59 -23.48
C SER A 617 -0.16 -32.33 -23.62
N TYR A 618 1.17 -32.48 -23.79
CA TYR A 618 2.12 -31.37 -23.92
C TYR A 618 2.70 -31.24 -25.33
N VAL A 619 2.31 -32.11 -26.27
CA VAL A 619 2.68 -31.97 -27.67
C VAL A 619 1.82 -30.88 -28.29
N VAL A 620 2.47 -29.89 -28.89
CA VAL A 620 1.83 -28.75 -29.53
C VAL A 620 2.41 -28.56 -30.93
N ASN A 621 1.74 -27.79 -31.78
CA ASN A 621 2.34 -27.28 -33.02
C ASN A 621 2.09 -25.78 -33.02
N MET A 622 2.92 -25.05 -32.27
CA MET A 622 2.76 -23.62 -32.10
C MET A 622 3.63 -22.89 -33.13
N ARG A 623 3.03 -22.00 -33.91
CA ARG A 623 3.72 -21.07 -34.80
C ARG A 623 3.05 -19.70 -34.73
N GLY A 624 3.83 -18.63 -34.80
CA GLY A 624 3.31 -17.26 -34.87
C GLY A 624 4.41 -16.26 -35.13
N HIS A 625 4.03 -15.01 -35.38
CA HIS A 625 4.96 -13.90 -35.48
C HIS A 625 4.95 -13.12 -34.16
N LEU A 626 6.13 -12.91 -33.58
CA LEU A 626 6.33 -12.06 -32.43
C LEU A 626 7.17 -10.86 -32.86
N SER A 627 6.57 -9.68 -32.82
CA SER A 627 7.22 -8.40 -33.12
C SER A 627 7.56 -7.67 -31.83
N LEU A 628 8.74 -7.05 -31.81
CA LEU A 628 9.25 -6.21 -30.75
C LEU A 628 9.45 -4.81 -31.31
N ILE A 629 8.63 -3.87 -30.85
CA ILE A 629 8.62 -2.48 -31.30
C ILE A 629 9.14 -1.60 -30.18
N ILE A 630 10.12 -0.78 -30.50
CA ILE A 630 10.80 0.12 -29.57
C ILE A 630 10.37 1.54 -29.91
N ALA A 631 9.90 2.29 -28.92
CA ALA A 631 9.59 3.70 -29.12
C ALA A 631 10.87 4.49 -29.41
N GLU A 632 10.77 5.53 -30.24
CA GLU A 632 11.91 6.37 -30.64
C GLU A 632 12.66 7.01 -29.45
N ASP A 633 11.96 7.23 -28.33
CA ASP A 633 12.54 7.78 -27.11
C ASP A 633 13.13 6.72 -26.15
N TYR A 634 13.07 5.45 -26.54
CA TYR A 634 13.50 4.27 -25.79
C TYR A 634 12.81 4.08 -24.43
N LYS A 635 11.70 4.77 -24.16
CA LYS A 635 10.95 4.65 -22.90
C LYS A 635 9.85 3.60 -22.93
N GLU A 636 9.64 2.97 -24.07
CA GLU A 636 8.63 1.95 -24.26
C GLU A 636 9.15 0.83 -25.18
N LEU A 637 8.87 -0.41 -24.78
CA LEU A 637 9.14 -1.60 -25.55
C LEU A 637 7.85 -2.44 -25.61
N ARG A 638 7.35 -2.69 -26.80
CA ARG A 638 6.05 -3.29 -27.06
C ARG A 638 6.21 -4.63 -27.79
N LEU A 639 5.67 -5.68 -27.19
CA LEU A 639 5.59 -7.03 -27.75
C LEU A 639 4.22 -7.23 -28.40
N GLU A 640 4.22 -7.60 -29.67
CA GLU A 640 3.02 -7.89 -30.44
C GLU A 640 3.07 -9.32 -30.98
N LEU A 641 2.05 -10.10 -30.66
CA LEU A 641 1.92 -11.49 -31.12
C LEU A 641 0.79 -11.61 -32.12
N GLN A 642 1.12 -12.15 -33.29
CA GLN A 642 0.22 -12.47 -34.39
C GLN A 642 0.22 -13.97 -34.68
N PRO A 643 -0.95 -14.56 -35.02
CA PRO A 643 -0.99 -15.91 -35.58
C PRO A 643 -0.40 -15.91 -37.01
N MET A 644 -0.12 -17.10 -37.55
CA MET A 644 0.32 -17.22 -38.94
C MET A 644 -0.79 -16.77 -39.91
N PRO A 645 -0.46 -16.18 -41.08
CA PRO A 645 -1.44 -15.88 -42.11
C PRO A 645 -2.26 -17.13 -42.47
N GLY A 646 -3.59 -17.06 -42.33
CA GLY A 646 -4.51 -18.19 -42.55
C GLY A 646 -4.89 -18.99 -41.29
N ASP A 647 -4.29 -18.72 -40.13
CA ASP A 647 -4.65 -19.34 -38.84
C ASP A 647 -5.70 -18.51 -38.09
N ALA A 648 -6.95 -18.57 -38.57
CA ALA A 648 -8.08 -17.79 -38.04
C ALA A 648 -8.46 -18.13 -36.58
N LEU A 649 -7.92 -19.22 -36.01
CA LEU A 649 -8.17 -19.68 -34.64
C LEU A 649 -6.97 -19.46 -33.70
N GLY A 650 -5.85 -18.96 -34.21
CA GLY A 650 -4.55 -18.97 -33.53
C GLY A 650 -4.48 -18.19 -32.21
N LEU A 651 -5.36 -17.20 -31.97
CA LEU A 651 -5.43 -16.42 -30.72
C LEU A 651 -6.68 -16.69 -29.87
N GLN A 652 -7.37 -17.82 -30.08
CA GLN A 652 -8.46 -18.21 -29.19
C GLN A 652 -7.97 -18.47 -27.76
N ARG A 653 -8.86 -18.30 -26.78
CA ARG A 653 -8.56 -18.39 -25.33
C ARG A 653 -7.76 -19.63 -24.90
N HIS A 654 -7.92 -20.74 -25.61
CA HIS A 654 -7.27 -22.02 -25.29
C HIS A 654 -6.14 -22.42 -26.25
N SER A 655 -5.80 -21.59 -27.24
CA SER A 655 -4.74 -21.89 -28.20
C SER A 655 -3.37 -21.96 -27.50
N PRO A 656 -2.44 -22.79 -28.00
CA PRO A 656 -1.06 -22.81 -27.54
C PRO A 656 -0.41 -21.43 -27.55
N LEU A 657 -0.64 -20.65 -28.61
CA LEU A 657 -0.06 -19.32 -28.81
C LEU A 657 -0.54 -18.32 -27.75
N THR A 658 -1.83 -18.30 -27.41
CA THR A 658 -2.39 -17.45 -26.34
C THR A 658 -1.93 -17.90 -24.96
N LYS A 659 -1.84 -19.20 -24.70
CA LYS A 659 -1.33 -19.74 -23.42
C LYS A 659 0.15 -19.41 -23.21
N PHE A 660 0.97 -19.59 -24.25
CA PHE A 660 2.37 -19.19 -24.27
C PHE A 660 2.50 -17.70 -23.98
N PHE A 661 1.77 -16.83 -24.70
CA PHE A 661 1.92 -15.39 -24.53
C PHE A 661 1.48 -14.92 -23.14
N LYS A 662 0.42 -15.51 -22.58
CA LYS A 662 0.03 -15.25 -21.19
C LYS A 662 1.13 -15.65 -20.19
N SER A 663 1.78 -16.78 -20.43
CA SER A 663 2.92 -17.23 -19.64
C SER A 663 4.13 -16.29 -19.80
N LEU A 664 4.45 -15.85 -21.03
CA LEU A 664 5.52 -14.90 -21.32
C LEU A 664 5.31 -13.56 -20.59
N LYS A 665 4.08 -13.03 -20.58
CA LYS A 665 3.74 -11.84 -19.79
C LYS A 665 4.06 -12.05 -18.31
N ASN A 666 3.64 -13.19 -17.75
CA ASN A 666 3.90 -13.50 -16.35
C ASN A 666 5.41 -13.69 -16.05
N MET A 667 6.17 -14.26 -16.99
CA MET A 667 7.62 -14.35 -16.92
C MET A 667 8.27 -12.96 -16.84
N LEU A 668 7.89 -12.06 -17.76
CA LEU A 668 8.44 -10.70 -17.82
C LEU A 668 8.04 -9.86 -16.61
N CYS A 669 6.83 -10.01 -16.06
CA CYS A 669 6.43 -9.34 -14.80
C CYS A 669 7.25 -9.80 -13.59
N ASN A 670 7.70 -11.06 -13.58
CA ASN A 670 8.48 -11.62 -12.47
C ASN A 670 10.00 -11.58 -12.72
N TYR A 671 10.44 -11.19 -13.91
CA TYR A 671 11.85 -11.06 -14.25
C TYR A 671 12.50 -9.95 -13.43
N ASN A 672 13.69 -10.21 -12.89
CA ASN A 672 14.47 -9.22 -12.19
C ASN A 672 15.54 -8.66 -13.13
N PHE A 673 15.37 -7.42 -13.54
CA PHE A 673 16.28 -6.73 -14.46
C PHE A 673 17.75 -6.76 -14.00
N LYS A 674 18.00 -6.77 -12.69
CA LYS A 674 19.36 -6.85 -12.13
C LYS A 674 20.09 -8.13 -12.52
N GLU A 675 19.37 -9.24 -12.74
CA GLU A 675 19.97 -10.51 -13.15
C GLU A 675 20.63 -10.40 -14.54
N LYS A 676 20.01 -9.68 -15.49
CA LYS A 676 20.59 -9.44 -16.82
C LYS A 676 21.74 -8.46 -16.79
N VAL A 677 21.63 -7.38 -16.00
CA VAL A 677 22.70 -6.37 -15.92
C VAL A 677 24.00 -7.00 -15.41
N ILE A 678 23.91 -7.97 -14.49
CA ILE A 678 25.08 -8.72 -14.02
C ILE A 678 25.65 -9.61 -15.12
N SER A 679 24.85 -10.35 -15.90
CA SER A 679 25.40 -11.18 -17.00
C SER A 679 26.01 -10.34 -18.12
N PHE A 680 25.38 -9.21 -18.45
CA PHE A 680 25.84 -8.25 -19.47
C PHE A 680 27.18 -7.60 -19.11
N GLN A 681 27.60 -7.62 -17.82
CA GLN A 681 28.90 -7.12 -17.35
C GLN A 681 30.07 -8.07 -17.60
N TYR A 682 29.81 -9.36 -17.84
CA TYR A 682 30.86 -10.39 -17.99
C TYR A 682 31.09 -10.81 -19.46
N GLU A 683 30.15 -10.52 -20.36
CA GLU A 683 30.22 -10.88 -21.79
C GLU A 683 30.77 -9.77 -22.71
N ARG A 684 31.07 -8.57 -22.18
CA ARG A 684 31.61 -7.42 -22.93
C ARG A 684 32.87 -6.82 -22.32
#